data_AF-A0A199V539-F1
#
_entry.id   AF-A0A199V539-F1
#
_cell.length_a   1.000
_cell.length_b   1.000
_cell.length_c   1.000
_cell.angle_alpha   90.00
_cell.angle_beta   90.00
_cell.angle_gamma   90.00
#
_symmetry.space_group_name_H-M   'P 1'
#
loop_
_entity.id
_entity.type
_entity.pdbx_description
1 polymer ?
#
loop_
_entity_poly.entity_id
_entity_poly.type
_entity_poly.pdbx_seq_one_letter_code
_entity_poly.pdbx_strand_id
1 'polypeptide(L)'
;MAVHRLRLWWRRRRPYAAAGAAGAFVVVSAALVLTLSSWLREDEAPRSFSSDSADLVDLTLLKNAKEKGALCLDGSPAGYHLQRGFGSGSNSWLLHLEGGGWCRSLQSCTLRKLTSLGSSNYMERQIAFHGILSNIQSQNPDFYNWNKVKIRYCDGASFSGDVENELQNGTTLFFRGQRIWEAIMDELLGEGLAEAKQAFLTGCSSGGLATYVHCDNFRALLPKDVTVKCLADGGFFLDVNDIIGKRSMRSLYDDVVHLQCFFPQEIVKNMKTPTFILNSAYDAWQIQNVLAPDASDPQDSWLSFREDLLDALSEVKKKREWGMFIDSCFVHCQTSTNITWHSPSSPRLNDKTIAEAVGDWYFDRSVVKEIDCPFPCNPTCHNLVFVSPTIYKTGLSSSIQDSSDRLWRDRCVLSLHPQTLNSAAMVAHRLRLWWRRSRPSAAAAAAGAFVVVSAALVLTLSSWPREDEAPRSFSSDSADLVDLTLLKNAKEKGALCLDGSPAGYHLQRGFGSGSNSWLLHLEGGGWCRSLQSCALRKLTALGSSNYMERQIAFHGILSNIQSQNPDFYNWNKVKIRYCDGASFSGDVENELQNGTTLFFRGQRIWEAIMDELLGEGLAEAKQAFLTGCSAGGLATYIHCDDFHALLPKKVTVKCLADGGFFLDVNDIIGKRSMRSFYDDVVHLQIIKNMKTPTFILNPAYDAWQIQHVLAPNASEPQDSWLNLLDALSEVKKKKEWGMFIDSCFVHCQTLNNITWHSPSSPRLNDKTIAEAVGDWYFNRRVVKEIDCPFPCNPTCYNLVFAQPYKL
;
A
#
# COMPACT_ATOMS: atom_id res chain seq x y z
N MET A 1 67.28 59.53 -33.04
CA MET A 1 66.67 60.76 -33.61
C MET A 1 65.59 61.19 -32.63
N ALA A 2 65.89 62.09 -31.69
CA ALA A 2 65.72 63.56 -31.82
C ALA A 2 64.20 63.89 -31.98
N VAL A 3 63.51 64.69 -31.16
CA VAL A 3 63.84 65.94 -30.49
C VAL A 3 62.79 66.26 -29.39
N HIS A 4 63.30 66.87 -28.33
CA HIS A 4 62.67 67.49 -27.16
C HIS A 4 61.95 68.83 -27.48
N ARG A 5 61.05 69.28 -26.56
CA ARG A 5 60.65 70.68 -26.20
C ARG A 5 59.19 71.06 -26.53
N LEU A 6 58.45 71.87 -25.75
CA LEU A 6 58.47 72.39 -24.37
C LEU A 6 57.26 73.37 -24.25
N ARG A 7 56.89 73.76 -23.01
CA ARG A 7 56.10 74.94 -22.55
C ARG A 7 54.66 74.65 -22.09
N LEU A 8 54.09 75.17 -20.98
CA LEU A 8 54.48 76.04 -19.84
C LEU A 8 53.29 75.91 -18.82
N TRP A 9 53.50 75.65 -17.50
CA TRP A 9 53.33 76.59 -16.35
C TRP A 9 51.89 77.18 -16.15
N TRP A 10 51.22 77.22 -14.98
CA TRP A 10 51.63 77.15 -13.57
C TRP A 10 50.44 77.05 -12.57
N ARG A 11 50.67 76.36 -11.43
CA ARG A 11 50.12 76.49 -10.02
C ARG A 11 48.61 76.40 -9.74
N ARG A 12 48.14 75.62 -8.74
CA ARG A 12 48.56 75.51 -7.32
C ARG A 12 48.57 74.07 -6.73
N ARG A 13 49.37 73.88 -5.67
CA ARG A 13 49.78 72.68 -4.88
C ARG A 13 48.61 72.01 -4.10
N ARG A 14 48.39 70.66 -4.15
CA ARG A 14 48.83 69.49 -3.30
C ARG A 14 48.46 69.55 -1.80
N PRO A 15 48.38 68.41 -1.02
CA PRO A 15 48.44 66.93 -1.29
C PRO A 15 47.29 66.14 -0.57
N TYR A 16 47.03 64.82 -0.64
CA TYR A 16 47.76 63.59 -0.23
C TYR A 16 46.95 62.37 -0.77
N ALA A 17 47.48 61.41 -1.54
CA ALA A 17 48.27 60.25 -1.11
C ALA A 17 47.57 59.31 -0.09
N ALA A 18 46.56 58.54 -0.52
CA ALA A 18 46.17 57.24 0.06
C ALA A 18 45.05 56.55 -0.76
N ALA A 19 45.33 56.10 -1.99
CA ALA A 19 44.35 55.31 -2.77
C ALA A 19 45.00 54.28 -3.72
N GLY A 20 46.24 53.87 -3.43
CA GLY A 20 46.99 52.93 -4.28
C GLY A 20 47.22 51.54 -3.68
N ALA A 21 46.90 51.32 -2.40
CA ALA A 21 47.23 50.07 -1.71
C ALA A 21 46.04 49.12 -1.50
N ALA A 22 44.80 49.59 -1.62
CA ALA A 22 43.61 48.76 -1.41
C ALA A 22 43.15 48.00 -2.67
N GLY A 23 43.51 48.48 -3.88
CA GLY A 23 43.13 47.83 -5.14
C GLY A 23 43.96 46.60 -5.50
N ALA A 24 45.22 46.54 -5.05
CA ALA A 24 46.11 45.42 -5.36
C ALA A 24 45.88 44.20 -4.46
N PHE A 25 45.35 44.38 -3.25
CA PHE A 25 45.12 43.29 -2.29
C PHE A 25 43.86 42.46 -2.62
N VAL A 26 42.84 43.08 -3.23
CA VAL A 26 41.58 42.40 -3.59
C VAL A 26 41.76 41.49 -4.82
N VAL A 27 42.60 41.89 -5.78
CA VAL A 27 42.83 41.11 -7.01
C VAL A 27 43.74 39.90 -6.75
N VAL A 28 44.72 40.01 -5.85
CA VAL A 28 45.61 38.89 -5.48
C VAL A 28 44.89 37.86 -4.60
N SER A 29 43.95 38.30 -3.74
CA SER A 29 43.16 37.40 -2.89
C SER A 29 42.14 36.57 -3.67
N ALA A 30 41.51 37.14 -4.71
CA ALA A 30 40.57 36.43 -5.57
C ALA A 30 41.25 35.38 -6.47
N ALA A 31 42.48 35.65 -6.91
CA ALA A 31 43.27 34.70 -7.71
C ALA A 31 43.78 33.51 -6.87
N LEU A 32 44.15 33.73 -5.60
CA LEU A 32 44.59 32.66 -4.69
C LEU A 32 43.44 31.70 -4.30
N VAL A 33 42.21 32.19 -4.15
CA VAL A 33 41.03 31.36 -3.86
C VAL A 33 40.62 30.49 -5.06
N LEU A 34 40.84 30.97 -6.29
CA LEU A 34 40.55 30.21 -7.51
C LEU A 34 41.66 29.21 -7.89
N THR A 35 42.89 29.39 -7.39
CA THR A 35 43.97 28.40 -7.57
C THR A 35 44.01 27.36 -6.44
N LEU A 36 43.58 27.67 -5.21
CA LEU A 36 43.49 26.69 -4.12
C LEU A 36 42.29 25.74 -4.24
N SER A 37 41.23 26.08 -4.98
CA SER A 37 40.13 25.15 -5.29
C SER A 37 40.50 24.09 -6.35
N SER A 38 41.62 24.27 -7.04
CA SER A 38 42.15 23.31 -8.03
C SER A 38 43.13 22.27 -7.47
N TRP A 39 43.49 22.38 -6.18
CA TRP A 39 44.48 21.53 -5.51
C TRP A 39 43.94 20.70 -4.33
N LEU A 40 42.61 20.71 -4.07
CA LEU A 40 41.94 19.79 -3.14
C LEU A 40 41.08 18.75 -3.89
N ARG A 41 41.63 18.23 -4.98
CA ARG A 41 41.07 17.08 -5.71
C ARG A 41 41.84 15.85 -5.25
N GLU A 42 41.46 15.31 -4.09
CA GLU A 42 41.91 13.99 -3.64
C GLU A 42 41.08 12.89 -4.33
N ASP A 43 41.79 11.87 -4.77
CA ASP A 43 41.31 10.70 -5.49
C ASP A 43 40.21 9.92 -4.74
N GLU A 44 39.02 9.79 -5.33
CA GLU A 44 38.07 8.75 -4.94
C GLU A 44 38.42 7.43 -5.65
N ALA A 45 39.13 6.56 -4.92
CA ALA A 45 39.09 5.12 -5.11
C ALA A 45 37.65 4.61 -4.86
N PRO A 46 37.24 3.47 -5.45
CA PRO A 46 35.82 3.16 -5.69
C PRO A 46 35.06 2.99 -4.39
N ARG A 47 34.12 3.90 -4.13
CA ARG A 47 33.18 3.74 -3.01
C ARG A 47 32.27 2.55 -3.27
N SER A 48 32.35 1.64 -2.31
CA SER A 48 31.39 0.61 -1.97
C SER A 48 29.93 1.06 -2.14
N PHE A 49 29.12 0.14 -2.65
CA PHE A 49 27.65 0.16 -2.67
C PHE A 49 27.03 0.93 -1.49
N SER A 50 26.48 2.13 -1.76
CA SER A 50 25.61 2.82 -0.82
C SER A 50 24.19 2.25 -0.95
N SER A 51 23.61 1.84 0.17
CA SER A 51 22.18 1.53 0.26
C SER A 51 21.37 2.82 0.05
N ASP A 52 20.61 2.89 -1.03
CA ASP A 52 19.75 4.03 -1.37
C ASP A 52 18.66 4.26 -0.31
N SER A 53 18.70 5.41 0.36
CA SER A 53 17.57 5.93 1.13
C SER A 53 16.51 6.46 0.16
N ALA A 54 15.30 5.91 0.17
CA ALA A 54 14.21 6.41 -0.65
C ALA A 54 13.83 7.85 -0.26
N ASP A 55 13.97 8.81 -1.17
CA ASP A 55 13.51 10.19 -0.97
C ASP A 55 11.99 10.21 -0.73
N LEU A 56 11.58 10.64 0.46
CA LEU A 56 10.18 10.79 0.82
C LEU A 56 9.58 12.05 0.17
N VAL A 57 8.32 11.95 -0.29
CA VAL A 57 7.58 13.03 -0.96
C VAL A 57 6.48 13.56 -0.06
N ASP A 58 6.48 14.86 0.21
CA ASP A 58 5.52 15.53 1.09
C ASP A 58 4.11 15.60 0.52
N LEU A 59 3.12 15.51 1.41
CA LEU A 59 1.71 15.75 1.12
C LEU A 59 1.44 17.25 1.02
N THR A 60 0.92 17.69 -0.12
CA THR A 60 0.38 19.03 -0.34
C THR A 60 -1.14 18.97 -0.25
N LEU A 61 -1.72 19.73 0.69
CA LEU A 61 -3.16 19.93 0.77
C LEU A 61 -3.57 21.11 -0.11
N LEU A 62 -4.69 20.97 -0.82
CA LEU A 62 -5.21 22.00 -1.70
C LEU A 62 -5.45 23.31 -0.95
N LYS A 63 -4.92 24.41 -1.49
CA LYS A 63 -5.23 25.74 -0.98
C LYS A 63 -6.67 26.10 -1.34
N ASN A 64 -7.38 26.70 -0.39
CA ASN A 64 -8.78 27.12 -0.55
C ASN A 64 -9.73 25.97 -0.94
N ALA A 65 -9.42 24.72 -0.54
CA ALA A 65 -10.23 23.54 -0.86
C ALA A 65 -11.72 23.72 -0.53
N LYS A 66 -12.03 24.40 0.59
CA LYS A 66 -13.40 24.70 1.01
C LYS A 66 -14.12 25.64 0.04
N GLU A 67 -13.44 26.66 -0.48
CA GLU A 67 -14.02 27.59 -1.46
C GLU A 67 -14.26 26.90 -2.81
N LYS A 68 -13.37 25.98 -3.19
CA LYS A 68 -13.50 25.17 -4.41
C LYS A 68 -14.45 23.96 -4.25
N GLY A 69 -14.91 23.66 -3.04
CA GLY A 69 -15.69 22.46 -2.73
C GLY A 69 -14.91 21.14 -2.84
N ALA A 70 -13.58 21.19 -2.90
CA ALA A 70 -12.68 20.05 -3.09
C ALA A 70 -12.35 19.36 -1.75
N LEU A 71 -13.37 18.79 -1.12
CA LEU A 71 -13.29 18.23 0.22
C LEU A 71 -13.39 16.71 0.21
N CYS A 72 -12.61 16.04 1.06
CA CYS A 72 -12.76 14.61 1.35
C CYS A 72 -14.10 14.33 2.06
N LEU A 73 -14.49 13.05 2.17
CA LEU A 73 -15.76 12.64 2.79
C LEU A 73 -16.04 13.28 4.17
N ASP A 74 -15.01 13.54 4.98
CA ASP A 74 -15.13 14.17 6.31
C ASP A 74 -15.16 15.71 6.29
N GLY A 75 -14.95 16.34 5.13
CA GLY A 75 -14.85 17.80 4.99
C GLY A 75 -13.42 18.36 5.07
N SER A 76 -12.41 17.51 5.26
CA SER A 76 -11.00 17.92 5.21
C SER A 76 -10.56 18.23 3.77
N PRO A 77 -9.54 19.07 3.55
CA PRO A 77 -9.08 19.42 2.20
C PRO A 77 -8.47 18.20 1.48
N ALA A 78 -8.78 18.01 0.20
CA ALA A 78 -8.09 17.01 -0.60
C ALA A 78 -6.62 17.38 -0.85
N GLY A 79 -5.79 16.42 -1.25
CA GLY A 79 -4.35 16.64 -1.43
C GLY A 79 -3.67 15.68 -2.40
N TYR A 80 -2.40 15.96 -2.68
CA TYR A 80 -1.54 15.18 -3.56
C TYR A 80 -0.07 15.26 -3.11
N HIS A 81 0.74 14.33 -3.58
CA HIS A 81 2.20 14.38 -3.44
C HIS A 81 2.81 14.75 -4.79
N LEU A 82 3.81 15.63 -4.81
CA LEU A 82 4.48 16.08 -6.04
C LEU A 82 6.00 15.96 -5.90
N GLN A 83 6.61 15.17 -6.77
CA GLN A 83 8.06 15.13 -6.98
C GLN A 83 8.41 15.78 -8.31
N ARG A 84 9.31 16.76 -8.30
CA ARG A 84 9.71 17.50 -9.50
C ARG A 84 10.61 16.65 -10.41
N GLY A 85 10.38 16.79 -11.72
CA GLY A 85 11.21 16.17 -12.74
C GLY A 85 12.53 16.91 -12.93
N PHE A 86 13.46 16.26 -13.63
CA PHE A 86 14.80 16.79 -13.88
C PHE A 86 15.30 16.43 -15.28
N GLY A 87 16.33 17.15 -15.75
CA GLY A 87 16.92 16.92 -17.06
C GLY A 87 15.90 17.02 -18.20
N SER A 88 15.88 16.04 -19.10
CA SER A 88 14.94 16.00 -20.22
C SER A 88 13.47 15.81 -19.81
N GLY A 89 13.21 15.26 -18.63
CA GLY A 89 11.86 15.01 -18.11
C GLY A 89 11.24 16.18 -17.35
N SER A 90 11.94 17.31 -17.19
CA SER A 90 11.45 18.46 -16.40
C SER A 90 10.16 19.09 -16.95
N ASN A 91 9.86 18.88 -18.23
CA ASN A 91 8.63 19.37 -18.89
C ASN A 91 7.66 18.22 -19.24
N SER A 92 7.87 17.04 -18.66
CA SER A 92 6.99 15.88 -18.82
C SER A 92 6.33 15.57 -17.49
N TRP A 93 5.07 15.14 -17.53
CA TRP A 93 4.22 15.00 -16.34
C TRP A 93 3.54 13.64 -16.30
N LEU A 94 3.63 12.98 -15.14
CA LEU A 94 2.92 11.75 -14.84
C LEU A 94 2.06 11.97 -13.61
N LEU A 95 0.75 11.87 -13.79
CA LEU A 95 -0.24 11.97 -12.72
C LEU A 95 -0.79 10.58 -12.43
N HIS A 96 -0.80 10.16 -11.18
CA HIS A 96 -1.27 8.86 -10.73
C HIS A 96 -2.44 9.02 -9.76
N LEU A 97 -3.60 8.47 -10.12
CA LEU A 97 -4.80 8.42 -9.30
C LEU A 97 -4.74 7.22 -8.36
N GLU A 98 -4.70 7.50 -7.06
CA GLU A 98 -4.74 6.47 -6.02
C GLU A 98 -6.07 5.68 -6.07
N GLY A 99 -5.97 4.38 -5.83
CA GLY A 99 -7.12 3.49 -5.68
C GLY A 99 -7.50 3.23 -4.22
N GLY A 100 -8.60 2.52 -3.99
CA GLY A 100 -9.01 2.10 -2.65
C GLY A 100 -10.44 1.59 -2.55
N GLY A 101 -11.04 1.12 -3.65
CA GLY A 101 -12.45 0.71 -3.70
C GLY A 101 -13.42 1.88 -3.52
N TRP A 102 -14.64 1.60 -3.07
CA TRP A 102 -15.70 2.59 -2.94
C TRP A 102 -16.40 2.49 -1.59
N CYS A 103 -17.28 3.44 -1.30
CA CYS A 103 -18.30 3.27 -0.27
C CYS A 103 -19.68 3.39 -0.93
N ARG A 104 -20.60 2.49 -0.58
CA ARG A 104 -21.85 2.24 -1.33
C ARG A 104 -23.12 2.56 -0.55
N SER A 105 -22.98 2.95 0.70
CA SER A 105 -24.09 3.34 1.58
C SER A 105 -23.67 4.47 2.49
N LEU A 106 -24.64 5.23 2.99
CA LEU A 106 -24.41 6.32 3.93
C LEU A 106 -23.53 5.88 5.11
N GLN A 107 -23.84 4.71 5.66
CA GLN A 107 -23.07 4.15 6.76
C GLN A 107 -21.65 3.80 6.34
N SER A 108 -21.50 3.09 5.23
CA SER A 108 -20.21 2.64 4.73
C SER A 108 -19.27 3.83 4.46
N CYS A 109 -19.83 4.95 3.97
CA CYS A 109 -19.12 6.20 3.75
C CYS A 109 -18.84 6.97 5.05
N THR A 110 -19.74 6.89 6.02
CA THR A 110 -19.54 7.45 7.37
C THR A 110 -18.37 6.78 8.08
N LEU A 111 -18.21 5.46 7.93
CA LEU A 111 -17.04 4.74 8.44
C LEU A 111 -15.78 5.11 7.67
N ARG A 112 -15.86 5.18 6.34
CA ARG A 112 -14.72 5.49 5.47
C ARG A 112 -14.11 6.86 5.74
N LYS A 113 -14.92 7.85 6.15
CA LYS A 113 -14.44 9.20 6.49
C LYS A 113 -13.46 9.22 7.69
N LEU A 114 -13.42 8.15 8.48
CA LEU A 114 -12.49 7.97 9.61
C LEU A 114 -11.16 7.30 9.19
N THR A 115 -10.86 7.25 7.89
CA THR A 115 -9.67 6.60 7.33
C THR A 115 -8.95 7.52 6.33
N SER A 116 -7.74 7.17 5.91
CA SER A 116 -6.98 7.90 4.88
C SER A 116 -7.70 7.96 3.53
N LEU A 117 -8.64 7.03 3.27
CA LEU A 117 -9.44 6.93 2.06
C LEU A 117 -10.76 7.74 2.11
N GLY A 118 -10.98 8.50 3.18
CA GLY A 118 -12.11 9.41 3.33
C GLY A 118 -11.75 10.73 4.03
N SER A 119 -10.50 10.91 4.45
CA SER A 119 -10.05 12.11 5.15
C SER A 119 -8.53 12.30 5.04
N SER A 120 -8.12 13.53 4.73
CA SER A 120 -6.72 13.94 4.69
C SER A 120 -6.07 14.06 6.07
N ASN A 121 -6.86 13.99 7.15
CA ASN A 121 -6.34 13.98 8.51
C ASN A 121 -5.60 12.67 8.84
N TYR A 122 -5.95 11.59 8.15
CA TYR A 122 -5.33 10.27 8.31
C TYR A 122 -4.37 9.90 7.17
N MET A 123 -4.19 10.78 6.18
CA MET A 123 -3.21 10.55 5.11
C MET A 123 -1.79 10.68 5.64
N GLU A 124 -0.91 9.78 5.18
CA GLU A 124 0.52 9.86 5.40
C GLU A 124 1.05 11.20 4.90
N ARG A 125 1.78 11.91 5.77
CA ARG A 125 2.35 13.23 5.44
C ARG A 125 3.49 13.13 4.44
N GLN A 126 4.14 11.98 4.37
CA GLN A 126 5.27 11.68 3.52
C GLN A 126 5.14 10.25 3.01
N ILE A 127 5.41 10.02 1.74
CA ILE A 127 5.43 8.68 1.14
C ILE A 127 6.63 8.51 0.22
N ALA A 128 7.15 7.28 0.13
CA ALA A 128 8.11 6.91 -0.90
C ALA A 128 7.39 6.64 -2.22
N PHE A 129 8.02 7.04 -3.33
CA PHE A 129 7.54 6.74 -4.67
C PHE A 129 8.20 5.48 -5.21
N HIS A 130 7.39 4.54 -5.68
CA HIS A 130 7.81 3.24 -6.20
C HIS A 130 7.16 2.95 -7.56
N GLY A 131 7.64 1.89 -8.23
CA GLY A 131 7.13 1.44 -9.52
C GLY A 131 7.17 2.56 -10.55
N ILE A 132 6.02 2.83 -11.17
CA ILE A 132 5.89 3.89 -12.19
C ILE A 132 6.19 5.30 -11.66
N LEU A 133 6.17 5.52 -10.34
CA LEU A 133 6.52 6.80 -9.71
C LEU A 133 7.98 6.88 -9.25
N SER A 134 8.74 5.78 -9.27
CA SER A 134 10.14 5.77 -8.80
C SER A 134 10.99 6.79 -9.59
N ASN A 135 11.92 7.48 -8.90
CA ASN A 135 12.96 8.33 -9.51
C ASN A 135 14.23 7.56 -9.86
N ILE A 136 14.27 6.27 -9.57
CA ILE A 136 15.40 5.40 -9.86
C ILE A 136 15.21 4.81 -11.26
N GLN A 137 16.13 5.16 -12.17
CA GLN A 137 16.02 4.75 -13.58
C GLN A 137 15.97 3.22 -13.76
N SER A 138 16.68 2.44 -12.94
CA SER A 138 16.63 0.97 -13.00
C SER A 138 15.30 0.37 -12.52
N GLN A 139 14.43 1.16 -11.89
CA GLN A 139 13.09 0.75 -11.47
C GLN A 139 12.00 1.39 -12.35
N ASN A 140 12.31 2.48 -13.04
CA ASN A 140 11.38 3.23 -13.88
C ASN A 140 12.09 3.81 -15.12
N PRO A 141 12.44 2.96 -16.09
CA PRO A 141 13.43 3.30 -17.12
C PRO A 141 13.10 4.54 -17.94
N ASP A 142 11.81 4.72 -18.25
CA ASP A 142 11.35 5.74 -19.19
C ASP A 142 10.75 6.99 -18.53
N PHE A 143 10.24 6.87 -17.29
CA PHE A 143 9.52 7.96 -16.61
C PHE A 143 10.21 8.46 -15.34
N TYR A 144 11.39 7.92 -14.97
CA TYR A 144 12.05 8.24 -13.70
C TYR A 144 12.29 9.73 -13.45
N ASN A 145 12.59 10.48 -14.51
CA ASN A 145 12.96 11.90 -14.43
C ASN A 145 11.80 12.88 -14.73
N TRP A 146 10.56 12.39 -14.80
CA TRP A 146 9.37 13.22 -15.04
C TRP A 146 8.90 13.91 -13.76
N ASN A 147 8.09 14.97 -13.90
CA ASN A 147 7.28 15.45 -12.78
C ASN A 147 6.24 14.39 -12.44
N LYS A 148 6.20 13.95 -11.18
CA LYS A 148 5.37 12.82 -10.76
C LYS A 148 4.45 13.27 -9.65
N VAL A 149 3.16 13.05 -9.86
CA VAL A 149 2.10 13.44 -8.92
C VAL A 149 1.32 12.21 -8.52
N LYS A 150 1.20 11.95 -7.20
CA LYS A 150 0.23 10.99 -6.67
C LYS A 150 -0.95 11.75 -6.08
N ILE A 151 -2.10 11.69 -6.73
CA ILE A 151 -3.35 12.31 -6.26
C ILE A 151 -3.99 11.36 -5.25
N ARG A 152 -4.20 11.84 -4.02
CA ARG A 152 -4.74 11.02 -2.92
C ARG A 152 -6.24 10.86 -3.04
N TYR A 153 -6.72 9.63 -2.85
CA TYR A 153 -8.13 9.28 -3.03
C TYR A 153 -8.90 9.40 -1.72
N CYS A 154 -9.95 10.22 -1.69
CA CYS A 154 -10.73 10.44 -0.47
C CYS A 154 -12.22 10.75 -0.64
N ASP A 155 -12.78 10.57 -1.84
CA ASP A 155 -14.21 10.85 -2.14
C ASP A 155 -15.10 9.60 -2.12
N GLY A 156 -14.52 8.40 -2.17
CA GLY A 156 -15.27 7.14 -2.13
C GLY A 156 -16.01 6.79 -3.43
N ALA A 157 -15.85 7.56 -4.51
CA ALA A 157 -16.56 7.41 -5.78
C ALA A 157 -15.65 7.60 -7.01
N SER A 158 -14.39 7.13 -6.99
CA SER A 158 -13.46 7.24 -8.14
C SER A 158 -13.35 8.65 -8.75
N PHE A 159 -13.33 9.69 -7.91
CA PHE A 159 -13.27 11.08 -8.36
C PHE A 159 -14.45 11.50 -9.27
N SER A 160 -15.63 10.87 -9.18
CA SER A 160 -16.77 11.16 -10.08
C SER A 160 -17.99 11.78 -9.41
N GLY A 161 -18.06 11.82 -8.07
CA GLY A 161 -19.21 12.38 -7.35
C GLY A 161 -19.19 13.91 -7.23
N ASP A 162 -20.35 14.57 -7.31
CA ASP A 162 -20.56 15.95 -6.86
C ASP A 162 -21.98 16.13 -6.28
N VAL A 163 -22.18 15.68 -5.04
CA VAL A 163 -23.48 15.78 -4.37
C VAL A 163 -23.59 17.13 -3.66
N GLU A 164 -24.57 17.95 -4.04
CA GLU A 164 -24.79 19.28 -3.44
C GLU A 164 -25.19 19.23 -1.97
N ASN A 165 -26.05 18.28 -1.59
CA ASN A 165 -26.52 18.16 -0.20
C ASN A 165 -25.50 17.41 0.67
N GLU A 166 -24.93 18.13 1.62
CA GLU A 166 -23.90 17.62 2.54
C GLU A 166 -24.52 16.88 3.74
N LEU A 167 -25.79 17.16 4.06
CA LEU A 167 -26.49 16.53 5.17
C LEU A 167 -27.30 15.33 4.68
N GLN A 168 -26.79 14.14 4.95
CA GLN A 168 -27.40 12.87 4.56
C GLN A 168 -27.93 12.19 5.83
N ASN A 169 -29.24 12.23 6.05
CA ASN A 169 -29.93 11.67 7.23
C ASN A 169 -29.27 12.05 8.57
N GLY A 170 -28.93 13.33 8.75
CA GLY A 170 -28.31 13.85 9.99
C GLY A 170 -26.80 13.63 10.11
N THR A 171 -26.16 12.98 9.13
CA THR A 171 -24.69 12.85 9.04
C THR A 171 -24.15 13.73 7.93
N THR A 172 -23.14 14.56 8.24
CA THR A 172 -22.45 15.37 7.23
C THR A 172 -21.40 14.53 6.49
N LEU A 173 -21.52 14.50 5.16
CA LEU A 173 -20.59 13.84 4.23
C LEU A 173 -20.43 14.67 2.96
N PHE A 174 -19.22 14.68 2.41
CA PHE A 174 -18.88 15.44 1.20
C PHE A 174 -18.48 14.50 0.06
N PHE A 175 -19.43 14.17 -0.81
CA PHE A 175 -19.18 13.40 -2.03
C PHE A 175 -18.74 14.32 -3.16
N ARG A 176 -17.46 14.71 -3.14
CA ARG A 176 -16.92 15.81 -3.97
C ARG A 176 -15.82 15.36 -4.94
N GLY A 177 -15.81 14.09 -5.35
CA GLY A 177 -14.79 13.52 -6.25
C GLY A 177 -14.51 14.36 -7.50
N GLN A 178 -15.56 14.81 -8.20
CA GLN A 178 -15.42 15.66 -9.39
C GLN A 178 -14.79 17.02 -9.06
N ARG A 179 -15.17 17.63 -7.94
CA ARG A 179 -14.60 18.92 -7.47
C ARG A 179 -13.14 18.77 -7.06
N ILE A 180 -12.80 17.66 -6.43
CA ILE A 180 -11.40 17.32 -6.09
C ILE A 180 -10.57 17.22 -7.36
N TRP A 181 -11.04 16.46 -8.36
CA TRP A 181 -10.39 16.36 -9.66
C TRP A 181 -10.15 17.74 -10.28
N GLU A 182 -11.20 18.55 -10.42
CA GLU A 182 -11.12 19.88 -11.04
C GLU A 182 -10.15 20.82 -10.30
N ALA A 183 -10.23 20.85 -8.96
CA ALA A 183 -9.40 21.73 -8.16
C ALA A 183 -7.92 21.35 -8.17
N ILE A 184 -7.60 20.05 -8.19
CA ILE A 184 -6.22 19.56 -8.31
C ILE A 184 -5.67 19.85 -9.71
N MET A 185 -6.45 19.61 -10.77
CA MET A 185 -6.01 19.93 -12.13
C MET A 185 -5.71 21.43 -12.29
N ASP A 186 -6.58 22.31 -11.78
CA ASP A 186 -6.37 23.76 -11.78
C ASP A 186 -5.09 24.17 -11.05
N GLU A 187 -4.82 23.59 -9.87
CA GLU A 187 -3.59 23.87 -9.12
C GLU A 187 -2.34 23.37 -9.87
N LEU A 188 -2.37 22.13 -10.39
CA LEU A 188 -1.24 21.56 -11.13
C LEU A 188 -0.93 22.33 -12.43
N LEU A 189 -1.96 22.83 -13.12
CA LEU A 189 -1.78 23.73 -14.27
C LEU A 189 -1.00 24.98 -13.87
N GLY A 190 -1.31 25.56 -12.70
CA GLY A 190 -0.55 26.66 -12.11
C GLY A 190 0.87 26.30 -11.67
N GLU A 191 1.11 25.04 -11.32
CA GLU A 191 2.43 24.49 -10.92
C GLU A 191 3.31 24.08 -12.12
N GLY A 192 2.86 24.32 -13.35
CA GLY A 192 3.64 24.12 -14.58
C GLY A 192 3.15 22.99 -15.50
N LEU A 193 2.08 22.27 -15.14
CA LEU A 193 1.47 21.27 -16.02
C LEU A 193 0.96 21.89 -17.32
N ALA A 194 0.56 23.17 -17.30
CA ALA A 194 0.12 23.90 -18.50
C ALA A 194 1.22 24.04 -19.57
N GLU A 195 2.49 23.93 -19.18
CA GLU A 195 3.66 24.01 -20.06
C GLU A 195 4.23 22.64 -20.44
N ALA A 196 3.52 21.56 -20.06
CA ALA A 196 3.96 20.20 -20.33
C ALA A 196 4.10 19.94 -21.84
N LYS A 197 5.17 19.25 -22.24
CA LYS A 197 5.33 18.73 -23.60
C LYS A 197 4.72 17.34 -23.74
N GLN A 198 4.69 16.60 -22.65
CA GLN A 198 4.15 15.26 -22.56
C GLN A 198 3.43 15.10 -21.23
N ALA A 199 2.28 14.46 -21.25
CA ALA A 199 1.51 14.15 -20.05
C ALA A 199 1.01 12.70 -20.09
N PHE A 200 0.98 12.08 -18.92
CA PHE A 200 0.55 10.71 -18.74
C PHE A 200 -0.38 10.63 -17.52
N LEU A 201 -1.67 10.35 -17.75
CA LEU A 201 -2.60 10.09 -16.66
C LEU A 201 -2.66 8.60 -16.39
N THR A 202 -2.39 8.21 -15.16
CA THR A 202 -2.37 6.82 -14.73
C THR A 202 -3.20 6.65 -13.47
N GLY A 203 -3.56 5.42 -13.13
CA GLY A 203 -4.20 5.14 -11.86
C GLY A 203 -4.41 3.66 -11.67
N CYS A 204 -4.57 3.24 -10.41
CA CYS A 204 -4.85 1.86 -10.09
C CYS A 204 -6.22 1.63 -9.44
N SER A 205 -6.86 0.49 -9.70
CA SER A 205 -8.09 0.04 -9.03
C SER A 205 -9.22 1.03 -9.28
N SER A 206 -9.87 1.56 -8.22
CA SER A 206 -10.80 2.68 -8.34
C SER A 206 -10.18 3.93 -8.99
N GLY A 207 -8.87 4.16 -8.86
CA GLY A 207 -8.12 5.19 -9.59
C GLY A 207 -7.85 4.83 -11.05
N GLY A 208 -7.73 3.54 -11.37
CA GLY A 208 -7.69 3.03 -12.74
C GLY A 208 -9.03 3.22 -13.44
N LEU A 209 -10.14 2.95 -12.73
CA LEU A 209 -11.49 3.32 -13.18
C LEU A 209 -11.61 4.83 -13.39
N ALA A 210 -11.16 5.63 -12.43
CA ALA A 210 -11.16 7.09 -12.54
C ALA A 210 -10.35 7.57 -13.76
N THR A 211 -9.30 6.85 -14.14
CA THR A 211 -8.52 7.15 -15.36
C THR A 211 -9.39 6.98 -16.61
N TYR A 212 -10.22 5.94 -16.72
CA TYR A 212 -11.18 5.83 -17.82
C TYR A 212 -12.18 6.98 -17.84
N VAL A 213 -12.69 7.38 -16.66
CA VAL A 213 -13.66 8.48 -16.52
C VAL A 213 -13.06 9.83 -16.94
N HIS A 214 -11.82 10.10 -16.56
CA HIS A 214 -11.22 11.44 -16.67
C HIS A 214 -10.22 11.63 -17.82
N CYS A 215 -9.79 10.58 -18.51
CA CYS A 215 -8.73 10.66 -19.51
C CYS A 215 -9.02 11.69 -20.63
N ASP A 216 -10.22 11.68 -21.20
CA ASP A 216 -10.59 12.65 -22.25
C ASP A 216 -10.69 14.08 -21.71
N ASN A 217 -11.14 14.26 -20.46
CA ASN A 217 -11.16 15.56 -19.78
C ASN A 217 -9.73 16.07 -19.57
N PHE A 218 -8.83 15.21 -19.11
CA PHE A 218 -7.42 15.52 -18.92
C PHE A 218 -6.74 15.93 -20.23
N ARG A 219 -6.99 15.19 -21.31
CA ARG A 219 -6.50 15.54 -22.66
C ARG A 219 -6.96 16.93 -23.09
N ALA A 220 -8.19 17.32 -22.74
CA ALA A 220 -8.79 18.59 -23.14
C ALA A 220 -8.22 19.80 -22.37
N LEU A 221 -7.62 19.59 -21.19
CA LEU A 221 -7.00 20.66 -20.40
C LEU A 221 -5.68 21.16 -21.01
N LEU A 222 -5.02 20.32 -21.82
CA LEU A 222 -3.71 20.59 -22.37
C LEU A 222 -3.77 21.01 -23.85
N PRO A 223 -2.80 21.80 -24.34
CA PRO A 223 -2.74 22.18 -25.76
C PRO A 223 -2.79 20.98 -26.71
N LYS A 224 -3.24 21.22 -27.95
CA LYS A 224 -3.45 20.14 -28.92
C LYS A 224 -2.16 19.46 -29.39
N ASP A 225 -1.03 20.16 -29.33
CA ASP A 225 0.30 19.67 -29.68
C ASP A 225 0.97 18.85 -28.57
N VAL A 226 0.45 18.89 -27.34
CA VAL A 226 0.95 18.07 -26.23
C VAL A 226 0.55 16.61 -26.42
N THR A 227 1.52 15.70 -26.29
CA THR A 227 1.25 14.27 -26.25
C THR A 227 0.61 13.92 -24.90
N VAL A 228 -0.65 13.49 -24.93
CA VAL A 228 -1.36 12.99 -23.75
C VAL A 228 -1.84 11.58 -24.03
N LYS A 229 -1.46 10.66 -23.15
CA LYS A 229 -1.90 9.26 -23.14
C LYS A 229 -2.35 8.89 -21.74
N CYS A 230 -3.09 7.80 -21.60
CA CYS A 230 -3.57 7.33 -20.29
C CYS A 230 -3.24 5.85 -20.05
N LEU A 231 -3.10 5.43 -18.80
CA LEU A 231 -2.93 4.03 -18.41
C LEU A 231 -3.84 3.71 -17.23
N ALA A 232 -4.72 2.73 -17.41
CA ALA A 232 -5.57 2.23 -16.35
C ALA A 232 -5.08 0.86 -15.92
N ASP A 233 -4.67 0.74 -14.65
CA ASP A 233 -4.15 -0.47 -14.02
C ASP A 233 -5.21 -1.09 -13.09
N GLY A 234 -5.58 -2.35 -13.30
CA GLY A 234 -6.54 -3.07 -12.43
C GLY A 234 -7.90 -2.37 -12.29
N GLY A 235 -8.26 -1.53 -13.27
CA GLY A 235 -9.46 -0.70 -13.24
C GLY A 235 -10.55 -1.16 -14.21
N PHE A 236 -10.31 -2.25 -14.97
CA PHE A 236 -11.27 -2.78 -15.95
C PHE A 236 -12.20 -3.80 -15.30
N PHE A 237 -13.07 -3.34 -14.39
CA PHE A 237 -14.02 -4.22 -13.71
C PHE A 237 -15.15 -4.67 -14.64
N LEU A 238 -15.51 -5.95 -14.58
CA LEU A 238 -16.53 -6.55 -15.43
C LEU A 238 -17.90 -6.63 -14.78
N ASP A 239 -18.94 -6.55 -15.60
CA ASP A 239 -20.32 -6.81 -15.19
C ASP A 239 -20.74 -8.25 -15.55
N VAL A 240 -20.32 -9.21 -14.72
CA VAL A 240 -20.63 -10.64 -14.88
C VAL A 240 -21.40 -11.19 -13.68
N ASN A 241 -21.95 -12.39 -13.82
CA ASN A 241 -22.61 -13.07 -12.73
C ASN A 241 -21.58 -13.64 -11.73
N ASP A 242 -21.87 -13.52 -10.44
CA ASP A 242 -21.15 -14.20 -9.37
C ASP A 242 -21.55 -15.68 -9.25
N ILE A 243 -20.93 -16.42 -8.31
CA ILE A 243 -21.18 -17.86 -8.10
C ILE A 243 -22.63 -18.22 -7.72
N ILE A 244 -23.44 -17.25 -7.29
CA ILE A 244 -24.87 -17.45 -7.00
C ILE A 244 -25.78 -16.90 -8.11
N GLY A 245 -25.20 -16.50 -9.25
CA GLY A 245 -25.92 -16.04 -10.44
C GLY A 245 -26.36 -14.57 -10.40
N LYS A 246 -25.82 -13.74 -9.49
CA LYS A 246 -26.19 -12.32 -9.37
C LYS A 246 -25.13 -11.41 -10.00
N ARG A 247 -25.56 -10.25 -10.52
CA ARG A 247 -24.66 -9.19 -11.00
C ARG A 247 -24.20 -8.28 -9.86
N SER A 248 -23.39 -8.83 -8.97
CA SER A 248 -22.95 -8.14 -7.74
C SER A 248 -22.12 -6.88 -8.03
N MET A 249 -21.30 -6.87 -9.08
CA MET A 249 -20.57 -5.66 -9.51
C MET A 249 -21.51 -4.53 -9.93
N ARG A 250 -22.57 -4.86 -10.68
CA ARG A 250 -23.57 -3.87 -11.12
C ARG A 250 -24.29 -3.26 -9.94
N SER A 251 -24.74 -4.09 -8.99
CA SER A 251 -25.34 -3.59 -7.76
C SER A 251 -24.39 -2.71 -6.96
N LEU A 252 -23.08 -3.02 -6.95
CA LEU A 252 -22.09 -2.19 -6.30
C LEU A 252 -21.97 -0.82 -6.98
N TYR A 253 -21.91 -0.78 -8.30
CA TYR A 253 -21.87 0.50 -9.02
C TYR A 253 -23.16 1.29 -8.91
N ASP A 254 -24.34 0.65 -8.99
CA ASP A 254 -25.63 1.33 -8.84
C ASP A 254 -25.78 2.05 -7.49
N ASP A 255 -25.16 1.50 -6.43
CA ASP A 255 -25.13 2.08 -5.09
C ASP A 255 -24.11 3.23 -4.94
N VAL A 256 -23.00 3.21 -5.68
CA VAL A 256 -21.94 4.24 -5.61
C VAL A 256 -22.25 5.43 -6.52
N VAL A 257 -22.75 5.14 -7.72
CA VAL A 257 -23.04 6.14 -8.74
C VAL A 257 -24.32 5.74 -9.49
N HIS A 258 -25.35 6.59 -9.46
CA HIS A 258 -26.53 6.43 -10.30
C HIS A 258 -26.25 6.82 -11.77
N LEU A 259 -25.21 6.26 -12.38
CA LEU A 259 -24.84 6.46 -13.79
C LEU A 259 -24.79 5.12 -14.51
N GLN A 260 -25.64 4.97 -15.53
CA GLN A 260 -25.77 3.77 -16.36
C GLN A 260 -24.51 3.41 -17.20
N CYS A 261 -23.41 4.17 -17.10
CA CYS A 261 -22.20 3.99 -17.92
C CYS A 261 -20.90 3.97 -17.10
N PHE A 262 -20.95 3.56 -15.83
CA PHE A 262 -19.77 3.51 -14.95
C PHE A 262 -18.86 2.30 -15.22
N PHE A 263 -19.31 1.31 -16.00
CA PHE A 263 -18.47 0.18 -16.40
C PHE A 263 -17.46 0.55 -17.50
N PRO A 264 -16.16 0.23 -17.33
CA PRO A 264 -15.12 0.47 -18.33
C PRO A 264 -15.46 -0.02 -19.73
N GLN A 265 -16.09 -1.20 -19.83
CA GLN A 265 -16.54 -1.79 -21.10
C GLN A 265 -17.49 -0.87 -21.90
N GLU A 266 -18.22 0.01 -21.24
CA GLU A 266 -19.09 1.01 -21.87
C GLU A 266 -18.34 2.33 -22.12
N ILE A 267 -17.48 2.75 -21.20
CA ILE A 267 -16.69 3.99 -21.31
C ILE A 267 -15.74 3.92 -22.53
N VAL A 268 -14.99 2.82 -22.67
CA VAL A 268 -13.95 2.68 -23.71
C VAL A 268 -14.49 2.71 -25.15
N LYS A 269 -15.79 2.44 -25.34
CA LYS A 269 -16.44 2.54 -26.66
C LYS A 269 -16.38 3.97 -27.19
N ASN A 270 -16.56 4.96 -26.31
CA ASN A 270 -16.67 6.38 -26.67
C ASN A 270 -15.40 7.20 -26.39
N MET A 271 -14.44 6.66 -25.63
CA MET A 271 -13.16 7.32 -25.36
C MET A 271 -12.33 7.55 -26.63
N LYS A 272 -11.75 8.75 -26.72
CA LYS A 272 -10.94 9.18 -27.88
C LYS A 272 -9.45 9.13 -27.59
N THR A 273 -9.03 9.47 -26.38
CA THR A 273 -7.61 9.56 -26.03
C THR A 273 -6.98 8.17 -25.96
N PRO A 274 -5.81 7.95 -26.59
CA PRO A 274 -5.12 6.66 -26.53
C PRO A 274 -4.87 6.22 -25.08
N THR A 275 -5.35 5.03 -24.75
CA THR A 275 -5.27 4.47 -23.40
C THR A 275 -4.62 3.09 -23.43
N PHE A 276 -3.76 2.83 -22.46
CA PHE A 276 -3.15 1.53 -22.18
C PHE A 276 -3.95 0.83 -21.11
N ILE A 277 -4.40 -0.38 -21.40
CA ILE A 277 -5.09 -1.23 -20.43
C ILE A 277 -4.08 -2.19 -19.84
N LEU A 278 -3.74 -1.98 -18.57
CA LEU A 278 -3.01 -2.95 -17.77
C LEU A 278 -4.00 -3.63 -16.83
N ASN A 279 -4.22 -4.91 -17.01
CA ASN A 279 -5.14 -5.63 -16.16
C ASN A 279 -4.69 -7.07 -16.08
N SER A 280 -4.74 -7.65 -14.89
CA SER A 280 -4.65 -9.10 -14.80
C SER A 280 -5.86 -9.74 -15.49
N ALA A 281 -5.63 -10.84 -16.22
CA ALA A 281 -6.71 -11.70 -16.72
C ALA A 281 -7.59 -12.27 -15.60
N TYR A 282 -7.06 -12.29 -14.39
CA TYR A 282 -7.64 -12.83 -13.17
C TYR A 282 -7.45 -11.81 -12.04
N ASP A 283 -8.03 -10.61 -12.21
CA ASP A 283 -7.91 -9.54 -11.23
C ASP A 283 -8.34 -10.03 -9.84
N ALA A 284 -7.37 -10.09 -8.93
CA ALA A 284 -7.55 -10.73 -7.64
C ALA A 284 -8.65 -10.04 -6.81
N TRP A 285 -8.77 -8.70 -6.93
CA TRP A 285 -9.78 -7.96 -6.20
C TRP A 285 -11.18 -8.31 -6.69
N GLN A 286 -11.45 -8.28 -8.00
CA GLN A 286 -12.78 -8.58 -8.50
C GLN A 286 -13.19 -10.02 -8.23
N ILE A 287 -12.26 -10.97 -8.39
CA ILE A 287 -12.54 -12.39 -8.13
C ILE A 287 -12.92 -12.59 -6.66
N GLN A 288 -12.08 -12.11 -5.73
CA GLN A 288 -12.27 -12.36 -4.29
C GLN A 288 -13.45 -11.59 -3.70
N ASN A 289 -13.72 -10.37 -4.18
CA ASN A 289 -14.70 -9.47 -3.55
C ASN A 289 -16.07 -9.48 -4.23
N VAL A 290 -16.16 -10.00 -5.46
CA VAL A 290 -17.38 -9.90 -6.26
C VAL A 290 -17.84 -11.25 -6.81
N LEU A 291 -16.93 -12.08 -7.31
CA LEU A 291 -17.31 -13.29 -8.03
C LEU A 291 -17.44 -14.50 -7.13
N ALA A 292 -16.40 -14.79 -6.34
CA ALA A 292 -16.19 -16.08 -5.72
C ALA A 292 -15.28 -15.94 -4.49
N PRO A 293 -15.84 -15.71 -3.28
CA PRO A 293 -15.09 -15.89 -2.04
C PRO A 293 -14.58 -17.34 -1.99
N ASP A 294 -13.29 -17.50 -1.70
CA ASP A 294 -12.58 -18.76 -1.89
C ASP A 294 -13.21 -19.98 -1.16
N ALA A 295 -13.68 -19.80 0.09
CA ALA A 295 -14.32 -20.89 0.82
C ALA A 295 -15.68 -21.30 0.22
N SER A 296 -16.31 -20.41 -0.56
CA SER A 296 -17.63 -20.63 -1.18
C SER A 296 -17.55 -21.05 -2.66
N ASP A 297 -16.36 -21.11 -3.28
CA ASP A 297 -16.15 -21.57 -4.67
C ASP A 297 -15.25 -22.83 -4.74
N PRO A 298 -15.73 -24.00 -4.30
CA PRO A 298 -14.90 -25.19 -4.26
C PRO A 298 -14.58 -25.79 -5.63
N GLN A 299 -15.13 -25.23 -6.70
CA GLN A 299 -14.93 -25.67 -8.09
C GLN A 299 -14.04 -24.70 -8.89
N ASP A 300 -13.56 -23.63 -8.24
CA ASP A 300 -12.71 -22.60 -8.83
C ASP A 300 -13.30 -22.03 -10.15
N SER A 301 -14.59 -21.73 -10.11
CA SER A 301 -15.36 -21.15 -11.22
C SER A 301 -14.75 -19.85 -11.79
N TRP A 302 -13.99 -19.14 -10.96
CA TRP A 302 -13.29 -17.91 -11.32
C TRP A 302 -12.32 -18.05 -12.51
N LEU A 303 -11.82 -19.24 -12.87
CA LEU A 303 -10.96 -19.35 -14.06
C LEU A 303 -11.70 -19.08 -15.39
N SER A 304 -13.03 -19.12 -15.40
CA SER A 304 -13.82 -18.68 -16.57
C SER A 304 -13.79 -17.17 -16.78
N PHE A 305 -13.44 -16.39 -15.76
CA PHE A 305 -13.43 -14.92 -15.77
C PHE A 305 -12.56 -14.30 -16.87
N ARG A 306 -11.46 -14.98 -17.23
CA ARG A 306 -10.57 -14.53 -18.30
C ARG A 306 -11.30 -14.37 -19.63
N GLU A 307 -12.18 -15.32 -19.98
CA GLU A 307 -12.88 -15.27 -21.25
C GLU A 307 -13.86 -14.09 -21.29
N ASP A 308 -14.56 -13.82 -20.18
CA ASP A 308 -15.41 -12.63 -20.05
C ASP A 308 -14.61 -11.33 -20.20
N LEU A 309 -13.39 -11.25 -19.62
CA LEU A 309 -12.51 -10.09 -19.80
C LEU A 309 -12.11 -9.93 -21.28
N LEU A 310 -11.69 -11.01 -21.92
CA LEU A 310 -11.22 -10.97 -23.31
C LEU A 310 -12.33 -10.61 -24.29
N ASP A 311 -13.57 -11.00 -24.00
CA ASP A 311 -14.76 -10.62 -24.74
C ASP A 311 -15.10 -9.13 -24.52
N ALA A 312 -15.05 -8.65 -23.27
CA ALA A 312 -15.25 -7.22 -22.96
C ALA A 312 -14.17 -6.31 -23.60
N LEU A 313 -12.95 -6.83 -23.79
CA LEU A 313 -11.85 -6.13 -24.46
C LEU A 313 -11.87 -6.22 -26.00
N SER A 314 -12.84 -6.93 -26.60
CA SER A 314 -12.91 -7.14 -28.05
C SER A 314 -12.92 -5.84 -28.86
N GLU A 315 -13.59 -4.78 -28.38
CA GLU A 315 -13.59 -3.46 -29.02
C GLU A 315 -12.24 -2.74 -28.87
N VAL A 316 -11.54 -2.92 -27.75
CA VAL A 316 -10.21 -2.33 -27.51
C VAL A 316 -9.14 -2.98 -28.39
N LYS A 317 -9.28 -4.28 -28.69
CA LYS A 317 -8.39 -5.00 -29.63
C LYS A 317 -8.40 -4.37 -31.03
N LYS A 318 -9.52 -3.77 -31.45
CA LYS A 318 -9.66 -3.09 -32.75
C LYS A 318 -8.99 -1.70 -32.79
N LYS A 319 -8.74 -1.07 -31.63
CA LYS A 319 -8.12 0.27 -31.54
C LYS A 319 -6.60 0.16 -31.63
N ARG A 320 -6.02 0.46 -32.79
CA ARG A 320 -4.57 0.33 -33.07
C ARG A 320 -3.68 1.23 -32.19
N GLU A 321 -4.13 2.43 -31.87
CA GLU A 321 -3.36 3.40 -31.05
C GLU A 321 -3.39 3.09 -29.56
N TRP A 322 -4.26 2.18 -29.13
CA TRP A 322 -4.40 1.79 -27.72
C TRP A 322 -3.44 0.64 -27.40
N GLY A 323 -2.96 0.60 -26.16
CA GLY A 323 -2.11 -0.48 -25.68
C GLY A 323 -2.88 -1.46 -24.79
N MET A 324 -2.43 -2.70 -24.70
CA MET A 324 -2.85 -3.59 -23.62
C MET A 324 -1.71 -4.53 -23.21
N PHE A 325 -1.65 -4.79 -21.91
CA PHE A 325 -0.84 -5.83 -21.30
C PHE A 325 -1.74 -6.57 -20.32
N ILE A 326 -2.16 -7.77 -20.74
CA ILE A 326 -3.05 -8.63 -19.97
C ILE A 326 -2.26 -9.86 -19.56
N ASP A 327 -1.54 -9.76 -18.45
CA ASP A 327 -0.87 -10.91 -17.84
C ASP A 327 -1.89 -11.86 -17.21
N SER A 328 -1.48 -13.11 -17.00
CA SER A 328 -2.26 -14.06 -16.24
C SER A 328 -1.71 -14.21 -14.83
N CYS A 329 -1.24 -13.15 -14.20
CA CYS A 329 -0.87 -13.17 -12.79
C CYS A 329 -2.13 -12.94 -11.94
N PHE A 330 -2.33 -13.67 -10.85
CA PHE A 330 -3.43 -13.39 -9.92
C PHE A 330 -3.05 -12.21 -9.02
N VAL A 331 -3.22 -10.98 -9.50
CA VAL A 331 -2.72 -9.75 -8.86
C VAL A 331 -3.71 -8.62 -9.04
N HIS A 332 -3.60 -7.58 -8.20
CA HIS A 332 -4.32 -6.33 -8.31
C HIS A 332 -3.34 -5.18 -8.08
N CYS A 333 -3.37 -4.15 -8.93
CA CYS A 333 -2.39 -3.05 -8.96
C CYS A 333 -0.94 -3.44 -9.24
N GLN A 334 -0.52 -3.29 -10.48
CA GLN A 334 0.81 -3.72 -10.94
C GLN A 334 1.79 -2.56 -11.20
N THR A 335 1.33 -1.32 -11.29
CA THR A 335 2.18 -0.13 -11.51
C THR A 335 2.84 0.39 -10.24
N SER A 336 2.27 0.10 -9.06
CA SER A 336 2.65 0.74 -7.80
C SER A 336 3.89 0.14 -7.14
N THR A 337 4.34 -1.05 -7.56
CA THR A 337 5.47 -1.77 -6.93
C THR A 337 6.56 -2.07 -7.94
N ASN A 338 7.82 -2.03 -7.50
CA ASN A 338 8.95 -2.37 -8.37
C ASN A 338 8.92 -3.84 -8.81
N ILE A 339 8.45 -4.73 -7.92
CA ILE A 339 8.41 -6.17 -8.18
C ILE A 339 7.44 -6.53 -9.30
N THR A 340 6.34 -5.80 -9.48
CA THR A 340 5.41 -6.01 -10.60
C THR A 340 5.76 -5.14 -11.81
N TRP A 341 6.21 -3.91 -11.60
CA TRP A 341 6.45 -2.94 -12.67
C TRP A 341 7.74 -3.20 -13.48
N HIS A 342 8.89 -3.20 -12.81
CA HIS A 342 10.20 -3.35 -13.43
C HIS A 342 11.28 -3.79 -12.43
N SER A 343 11.59 -5.08 -12.48
CA SER A 343 12.67 -5.73 -11.74
C SER A 343 13.10 -7.01 -12.47
N PRO A 344 14.23 -7.63 -12.10
CA PRO A 344 14.64 -8.92 -12.68
C PRO A 344 13.59 -10.02 -12.50
N SER A 345 12.80 -9.96 -11.44
CA SER A 345 11.74 -10.94 -11.13
C SER A 345 10.35 -10.49 -11.59
N SER A 346 10.19 -9.34 -12.27
CA SER A 346 8.86 -8.85 -12.65
C SER A 346 8.14 -9.74 -13.66
N PRO A 347 6.79 -9.70 -13.69
CA PRO A 347 6.01 -10.37 -14.72
C PRO A 347 6.44 -9.90 -16.11
N ARG A 348 6.59 -10.87 -17.02
CA ARG A 348 6.99 -10.66 -18.40
C ARG A 348 6.04 -11.34 -19.36
N LEU A 349 5.74 -10.64 -20.44
CA LEU A 349 5.12 -11.20 -21.65
C LEU A 349 6.08 -10.95 -22.81
N ASN A 350 6.40 -12.01 -23.56
CA ASN A 350 7.39 -11.93 -24.65
C ASN A 350 8.71 -11.27 -24.20
N ASP A 351 9.22 -11.72 -23.03
CA ASP A 351 10.43 -11.24 -22.35
C ASP A 351 10.44 -9.76 -21.93
N LYS A 352 9.34 -9.02 -22.10
CA LYS A 352 9.23 -7.62 -21.68
C LYS A 352 8.48 -7.46 -20.36
N THR A 353 9.00 -6.64 -19.45
CA THR A 353 8.25 -6.21 -18.26
C THR A 353 7.12 -5.26 -18.64
N ILE A 354 6.21 -5.04 -17.70
CA ILE A 354 5.15 -4.04 -17.82
C ILE A 354 5.74 -2.66 -18.18
N ALA A 355 6.77 -2.21 -17.47
CA ALA A 355 7.40 -0.92 -17.75
C ALA A 355 7.96 -0.79 -19.17
N GLU A 356 8.61 -1.83 -19.68
CA GLU A 356 9.15 -1.87 -21.04
C GLU A 356 8.02 -1.81 -22.08
N ALA A 357 6.96 -2.59 -21.88
CA ALA A 357 5.78 -2.60 -22.75
C ALA A 357 5.02 -1.26 -22.74
N VAL A 358 4.84 -0.65 -21.57
CA VAL A 358 4.19 0.66 -21.44
C VAL A 358 5.05 1.76 -22.06
N GLY A 359 6.37 1.74 -21.84
CA GLY A 359 7.31 2.66 -22.46
C GLY A 359 7.30 2.56 -23.98
N ASP A 360 7.37 1.34 -24.51
CA ASP A 360 7.30 1.10 -25.95
C ASP A 360 6.01 1.62 -26.58
N TRP A 361 4.88 1.44 -25.91
CA TRP A 361 3.61 2.01 -26.38
C TRP A 361 3.54 3.53 -26.22
N TYR A 362 3.96 4.07 -25.08
CA TYR A 362 3.84 5.50 -24.79
C TYR A 362 4.67 6.33 -25.78
N PHE A 363 5.90 5.89 -26.07
CA PHE A 363 6.80 6.56 -27.01
C PHE A 363 6.66 6.08 -28.46
N ASP A 364 5.60 5.32 -28.77
CA ASP A 364 5.30 4.82 -30.12
C ASP A 364 6.46 3.98 -30.74
N ARG A 365 7.24 3.30 -29.89
CA ARG A 365 8.32 2.37 -30.32
C ARG A 365 7.75 1.07 -30.89
N SER A 366 6.63 0.59 -30.36
CA SER A 366 5.89 -0.55 -30.91
C SER A 366 4.40 -0.55 -30.57
N VAL A 367 3.61 -1.28 -31.35
CA VAL A 367 2.22 -1.61 -30.98
C VAL A 367 2.26 -2.70 -29.92
N VAL A 368 1.62 -2.48 -28.78
CA VAL A 368 1.62 -3.40 -27.64
C VAL A 368 0.21 -3.90 -27.39
N LYS A 369 -0.03 -5.17 -27.71
CA LYS A 369 -1.30 -5.87 -27.50
C LYS A 369 -1.03 -7.26 -26.91
N GLU A 370 -0.37 -7.26 -25.76
CA GLU A 370 0.11 -8.48 -25.12
C GLU A 370 -1.02 -9.09 -24.28
N ILE A 371 -1.31 -10.37 -24.54
CA ILE A 371 -2.30 -11.15 -23.78
C ILE A 371 -1.65 -12.49 -23.49
N ASP A 372 -1.60 -12.82 -22.20
CA ASP A 372 -0.97 -14.02 -21.70
C ASP A 372 -1.82 -15.28 -21.91
N CYS A 373 -1.20 -16.43 -21.74
CA CYS A 373 -1.87 -17.73 -21.70
C CYS A 373 -2.76 -17.87 -20.46
N PRO A 374 -3.75 -18.79 -20.43
CA PRO A 374 -4.59 -18.99 -19.24
C PRO A 374 -3.78 -19.38 -17.99
N PHE A 375 -4.20 -18.90 -16.82
CA PHE A 375 -3.53 -19.19 -15.54
C PHE A 375 -3.57 -20.69 -15.20
N PRO A 376 -2.54 -21.24 -14.53
CA PRO A 376 -1.28 -20.64 -14.12
C PRO A 376 -0.17 -21.00 -15.12
N CYS A 377 0.10 -20.14 -16.10
CA CYS A 377 1.09 -20.45 -17.14
C CYS A 377 2.35 -19.59 -17.09
N ASN A 378 2.29 -18.38 -16.51
CA ASN A 378 3.39 -17.44 -16.55
C ASN A 378 4.27 -17.56 -15.30
N PRO A 379 5.49 -18.12 -15.41
CA PRO A 379 6.36 -18.40 -14.27
C PRO A 379 6.99 -17.14 -13.67
N THR A 380 6.84 -15.99 -14.33
CA THR A 380 7.37 -14.70 -13.86
C THR A 380 6.39 -13.92 -12.99
N CYS A 381 5.18 -14.45 -12.79
CA CYS A 381 4.14 -13.80 -12.02
C CYS A 381 4.41 -13.78 -10.52
N HIS A 382 4.20 -12.61 -9.90
CA HIS A 382 4.01 -12.46 -8.46
C HIS A 382 2.53 -12.52 -8.15
N ASN A 383 2.02 -13.74 -7.95
CA ASN A 383 0.62 -13.94 -7.67
C ASN A 383 0.31 -13.60 -6.20
N LEU A 384 -0.73 -12.79 -5.94
CA LEU A 384 -1.39 -12.59 -4.66
C LEU A 384 -2.17 -13.85 -4.25
N VAL A 385 -1.53 -15.03 -4.24
CA VAL A 385 -2.22 -16.27 -3.88
C VAL A 385 -2.28 -16.39 -2.37
N PHE A 386 -3.43 -16.03 -1.84
CA PHE A 386 -4.12 -16.89 -0.89
C PHE A 386 -5.22 -17.65 -1.64
N VAL A 387 -4.98 -18.97 -1.77
CA VAL A 387 -5.88 -20.01 -2.25
C VAL A 387 -6.16 -20.02 -3.78
N SER A 388 -6.43 -21.21 -4.29
CA SER A 388 -6.32 -21.68 -5.69
C SER A 388 -6.97 -23.09 -5.71
N PRO A 389 -7.27 -23.80 -6.82
CA PRO A 389 -6.98 -23.67 -8.29
C PRO A 389 -8.02 -24.27 -9.32
N THR A 390 -7.98 -23.96 -10.63
CA THR A 390 -8.81 -24.72 -11.62
C THR A 390 -8.07 -25.50 -12.72
N ILE A 391 -8.82 -26.47 -13.26
CA ILE A 391 -8.87 -27.08 -14.61
C ILE A 391 -8.12 -28.42 -14.83
N TYR A 392 -8.91 -29.47 -15.15
CA TYR A 392 -8.99 -30.05 -16.51
C TYR A 392 -10.39 -30.63 -16.87
N LYS A 393 -10.98 -30.06 -17.94
CA LYS A 393 -11.95 -30.53 -18.97
C LYS A 393 -12.98 -31.64 -18.64
N THR A 394 -14.27 -31.34 -18.85
CA THR A 394 -15.12 -31.75 -20.01
C THR A 394 -16.48 -31.04 -19.94
N GLY A 395 -17.01 -30.62 -21.10
CA GLY A 395 -18.07 -29.59 -21.18
C GLY A 395 -19.52 -30.04 -21.11
N LEU A 396 -20.42 -29.05 -21.11
CA LEU A 396 -21.75 -29.05 -21.72
C LEU A 396 -22.36 -27.65 -21.59
N SER A 397 -22.97 -27.17 -22.67
CA SER A 397 -23.69 -25.89 -22.75
C SER A 397 -25.02 -25.92 -22.01
N SER A 398 -25.49 -24.77 -21.53
CA SER A 398 -26.86 -24.34 -21.81
C SER A 398 -27.07 -22.85 -21.52
N SER A 399 -27.66 -22.19 -22.50
CA SER A 399 -28.18 -20.83 -22.52
C SER A 399 -29.39 -20.63 -21.60
N ILE A 400 -29.43 -19.52 -20.86
CA ILE A 400 -30.69 -18.84 -20.49
C ILE A 400 -30.45 -17.32 -20.61
N GLN A 401 -31.15 -16.70 -21.57
CA GLN A 401 -31.26 -15.24 -21.72
C GLN A 401 -32.14 -14.66 -20.62
N ASP A 402 -31.71 -13.55 -20.02
CA ASP A 402 -32.62 -12.66 -19.28
C ASP A 402 -32.74 -11.30 -19.99
N SER A 403 -33.97 -10.82 -20.00
CA SER A 403 -34.54 -9.80 -20.89
C SER A 403 -34.35 -8.36 -20.41
N SER A 404 -33.52 -8.14 -19.38
CA SER A 404 -33.20 -6.82 -18.80
C SER A 404 -32.09 -6.06 -19.53
N ASP A 405 -31.36 -6.72 -20.43
CA ASP A 405 -30.16 -6.20 -21.09
C ASP A 405 -30.44 -5.14 -22.17
N ARG A 406 -31.68 -5.07 -22.67
CA ARG A 406 -32.04 -4.20 -23.82
C ARG A 406 -32.28 -2.74 -23.42
N LEU A 407 -32.61 -2.45 -22.16
CA LEU A 407 -32.79 -1.09 -21.64
C LEU A 407 -31.47 -0.41 -21.25
N TRP A 408 -30.40 -1.18 -21.00
CA TRP A 408 -29.06 -0.67 -20.65
C TRP A 408 -28.25 -0.18 -21.86
N ARG A 409 -28.44 -0.78 -23.05
CA ARG A 409 -27.58 -0.51 -24.23
C ARG A 409 -27.91 0.80 -24.96
N ASP A 410 -29.13 1.31 -24.84
CA ASP A 410 -29.66 2.30 -25.79
C ASP A 410 -29.45 3.78 -25.43
N ARG A 411 -28.86 4.13 -24.27
CA ARG A 411 -28.57 5.53 -23.91
C ARG A 411 -27.31 5.73 -23.06
N CYS A 412 -26.14 5.33 -23.58
CA CYS A 412 -24.86 5.82 -23.06
C CYS A 412 -24.41 7.10 -23.77
N VAL A 413 -24.86 8.25 -23.26
CA VAL A 413 -24.24 9.55 -23.53
C VAL A 413 -23.81 10.11 -22.19
N LEU A 414 -22.51 10.04 -21.89
CA LEU A 414 -21.91 10.83 -20.81
C LEU A 414 -22.07 12.31 -21.18
N SER A 415 -23.21 12.90 -20.81
CA SER A 415 -23.37 14.35 -20.78
C SER A 415 -22.61 14.89 -19.56
N LEU A 416 -21.28 14.83 -19.62
CA LEU A 416 -20.48 15.81 -18.92
C LEU A 416 -20.67 17.10 -19.72
N HIS A 417 -21.66 17.90 -19.32
CA HIS A 417 -21.89 19.21 -19.91
C HIS A 417 -20.58 19.99 -19.83
N PRO A 418 -19.98 20.43 -20.96
CA PRO A 418 -18.95 21.43 -20.90
C PRO A 418 -19.67 22.71 -20.47
N GLN A 419 -19.77 22.97 -19.16
CA GLN A 419 -19.98 24.34 -18.74
C GLN A 419 -18.83 25.13 -19.36
N THR A 420 -19.21 26.08 -20.20
CA THR A 420 -18.36 26.87 -21.06
C THR A 420 -17.21 27.49 -20.27
N LEU A 421 -16.08 26.81 -20.19
CA LEU A 421 -14.79 27.44 -19.97
C LEU A 421 -14.50 28.21 -21.26
N ASN A 422 -14.95 29.47 -21.30
CA ASN A 422 -14.54 30.43 -22.31
C ASN A 422 -13.01 30.56 -22.25
N SER A 423 -12.32 29.75 -23.06
CA SER A 423 -10.86 29.68 -23.19
C SER A 423 -10.22 30.99 -23.71
N ALA A 424 -10.99 32.06 -23.90
CA ALA A 424 -10.53 33.39 -24.29
C ALA A 424 -10.54 34.42 -23.14
N ALA A 425 -11.21 34.16 -22.01
CA ALA A 425 -11.42 35.18 -20.97
C ALA A 425 -10.38 35.16 -19.83
N MET A 426 -9.81 34.00 -19.47
CA MET A 426 -8.83 33.92 -18.37
C MET A 426 -7.40 34.32 -18.76
N VAL A 427 -7.02 34.19 -20.04
CA VAL A 427 -5.68 34.59 -20.51
C VAL A 427 -5.59 36.11 -20.73
N ALA A 428 -6.71 36.77 -21.05
CA ALA A 428 -6.74 38.21 -21.32
C ALA A 428 -6.73 39.09 -20.06
N HIS A 429 -7.13 38.57 -18.89
CA HIS A 429 -7.18 39.38 -17.66
C HIS A 429 -5.85 39.42 -16.90
N ARG A 430 -4.96 38.42 -17.06
CA ARG A 430 -3.65 38.41 -16.38
C ARG A 430 -2.51 39.05 -17.18
N LEU A 431 -2.67 39.29 -18.48
CA LEU A 431 -1.67 40.02 -19.30
C LEU A 431 -1.83 41.55 -19.31
N ARG A 432 -2.89 42.11 -18.70
CA ARG A 432 -3.11 43.58 -18.62
C ARG A 432 -2.62 44.25 -17.34
N LEU A 433 -2.20 43.49 -16.33
CA LEU A 433 -1.66 44.04 -15.07
C LEU A 433 -0.13 44.01 -14.97
N TRP A 434 0.56 43.44 -15.96
CA TRP A 434 2.02 43.40 -16.03
C TRP A 434 2.60 44.23 -17.19
N TRP A 435 1.85 45.23 -17.65
CA TRP A 435 2.32 46.22 -18.63
C TRP A 435 1.82 47.64 -18.31
N ARG A 436 1.94 48.02 -17.03
CA ARG A 436 1.80 49.41 -16.59
C ARG A 436 2.69 49.69 -15.37
N ARG A 437 4.01 49.56 -15.57
CA ARG A 437 5.03 50.37 -14.88
C ARG A 437 6.40 49.91 -15.34
N SER A 438 6.83 50.45 -16.47
CA SER A 438 8.26 50.50 -16.80
C SER A 438 8.46 51.49 -17.93
N ARG A 439 9.32 52.48 -17.65
CA ARG A 439 10.19 53.29 -18.54
C ARG A 439 9.98 54.81 -18.44
N PRO A 440 11.03 55.62 -18.69
CA PRO A 440 12.04 56.00 -17.69
C PRO A 440 12.23 57.53 -17.68
N SER A 441 13.08 58.08 -16.81
CA SER A 441 14.07 59.15 -17.11
C SER A 441 14.59 59.89 -15.87
N ALA A 442 15.90 60.09 -15.85
CA ALA A 442 16.64 61.24 -15.33
C ALA A 442 16.77 61.47 -13.80
N ALA A 443 17.87 60.91 -13.27
CA ALA A 443 19.00 61.62 -12.66
C ALA A 443 18.80 62.74 -11.59
N ALA A 444 19.51 62.50 -10.47
CA ALA A 444 20.33 63.43 -9.68
C ALA A 444 19.78 63.93 -8.33
N ALA A 445 20.70 63.87 -7.34
CA ALA A 445 20.64 64.30 -5.93
C ALA A 445 19.76 63.41 -5.02
N ALA A 446 20.24 62.82 -3.93
CA ALA A 446 21.37 63.17 -3.09
C ALA A 446 21.95 61.92 -2.42
N ALA A 447 23.27 61.79 -2.53
CA ALA A 447 24.07 60.96 -1.65
C ALA A 447 24.28 61.73 -0.33
N GLY A 448 23.98 61.09 0.79
CA GLY A 448 24.24 61.65 2.11
C GLY A 448 23.44 60.93 3.17
N ALA A 449 24.12 60.12 3.97
CA ALA A 449 23.61 59.35 5.11
C ALA A 449 22.86 58.05 4.77
N PHE A 450 23.60 56.95 4.60
CA PHE A 450 23.25 55.64 5.20
C PHE A 450 24.45 54.66 5.09
N VAL A 451 25.62 55.09 5.57
CA VAL A 451 26.83 54.24 5.69
C VAL A 451 27.16 53.91 7.16
N VAL A 452 26.25 54.18 8.10
CA VAL A 452 26.53 54.00 9.55
C VAL A 452 25.57 53.05 10.27
N VAL A 453 24.54 52.48 9.63
CA VAL A 453 23.56 51.63 10.34
C VAL A 453 23.66 50.13 10.01
N SER A 454 24.46 49.72 9.03
CA SER A 454 24.63 48.30 8.68
C SER A 454 25.68 47.55 9.51
N ALA A 455 26.28 48.19 10.52
CA ALA A 455 27.27 47.57 11.41
C ALA A 455 26.81 47.43 12.88
N ALA A 456 25.56 47.79 13.19
CA ALA A 456 25.02 47.72 14.56
C ALA A 456 23.85 46.74 14.75
N LEU A 457 23.43 46.02 13.69
CA LEU A 457 22.32 45.05 13.77
C LEU A 457 22.78 43.58 13.78
N VAL A 458 24.07 43.32 13.96
CA VAL A 458 24.66 41.97 14.08
C VAL A 458 25.21 41.73 15.50
N LEU A 459 25.05 42.66 16.44
CA LEU A 459 25.60 42.55 17.81
C LEU A 459 24.61 42.86 18.95
N THR A 460 23.29 42.73 18.75
CA THR A 460 22.29 42.88 19.84
C THR A 460 21.17 41.84 19.85
N LEU A 461 21.45 40.60 19.48
CA LEU A 461 20.58 39.47 19.83
C LEU A 461 21.42 38.31 20.39
N SER A 462 22.16 38.60 21.46
CA SER A 462 22.84 37.62 22.30
C SER A 462 22.65 37.98 23.77
N SER A 463 21.44 37.75 24.27
CA SER A 463 21.14 37.52 25.69
C SER A 463 19.62 37.56 25.84
N TRP A 464 19.00 36.42 26.19
CA TRP A 464 17.87 36.29 27.13
C TRP A 464 17.71 34.79 27.48
N PRO A 465 17.19 34.47 28.69
CA PRO A 465 17.57 33.28 29.43
C PRO A 465 16.81 32.01 29.04
N ARG A 466 17.43 30.86 29.33
CA ARG A 466 16.83 29.53 29.37
C ARG A 466 15.71 29.47 30.41
N GLU A 467 14.53 29.04 29.99
CA GLU A 467 13.64 28.20 30.80
C GLU A 467 13.52 26.84 30.10
N ASP A 468 13.71 25.79 30.89
CA ASP A 468 13.76 24.40 30.49
C ASP A 468 12.35 23.79 30.24
N GLU A 469 12.37 22.69 29.49
CA GLU A 469 11.32 21.65 29.31
C GLU A 469 10.17 21.87 28.32
N ALA A 470 10.43 21.50 27.06
CA ALA A 470 9.45 20.87 26.16
C ALA A 470 10.18 19.91 25.18
N PRO A 471 9.55 18.80 24.73
CA PRO A 471 10.22 17.52 24.53
C PRO A 471 11.02 17.40 23.22
N ARG A 472 12.07 16.57 23.32
CA ARG A 472 13.04 16.26 22.26
C ARG A 472 12.38 15.88 20.93
N SER A 473 12.96 16.43 19.88
CA SER A 473 12.85 16.02 18.47
C SER A 473 12.74 14.51 18.30
N PHE A 474 11.70 14.06 17.60
CA PHE A 474 11.62 12.71 17.07
C PHE A 474 12.77 12.50 16.06
N SER A 475 13.71 11.62 16.40
CA SER A 475 14.65 11.08 15.42
C SER A 475 13.86 10.21 14.44
N SER A 476 14.11 10.39 13.14
CA SER A 476 13.73 9.41 12.14
C SER A 476 14.70 8.23 12.27
N ASP A 477 14.31 7.21 13.04
CA ASP A 477 15.10 5.99 13.17
C ASP A 477 15.07 5.21 11.84
N SER A 478 16.25 4.90 11.32
CA SER A 478 16.44 3.88 10.27
C SER A 478 15.84 2.57 10.76
N ALA A 479 14.91 1.98 10.01
CA ALA A 479 14.36 0.67 10.36
C ALA A 479 15.47 -0.38 10.34
N ASP A 480 15.87 -0.89 11.51
CA ASP A 480 16.78 -2.03 11.63
C ASP A 480 16.14 -3.26 10.96
N LEU A 481 16.59 -3.58 9.75
CA LEU A 481 16.15 -4.75 9.01
C LEU A 481 16.75 -6.03 9.63
N VAL A 482 15.94 -7.10 9.71
CA VAL A 482 16.32 -8.39 10.30
C VAL A 482 16.46 -9.43 9.20
N ASP A 483 17.63 -10.09 9.14
CA ASP A 483 17.96 -11.08 8.12
C ASP A 483 17.17 -12.40 8.25
N LEU A 484 16.87 -13.01 7.12
CA LEU A 484 16.30 -14.35 7.02
C LEU A 484 17.41 -15.40 7.24
N THR A 485 17.23 -16.23 8.25
CA THR A 485 18.04 -17.43 8.50
C THR A 485 17.29 -18.65 7.97
N LEU A 486 17.90 -19.38 7.03
CA LEU A 486 17.39 -20.67 6.55
C LEU A 486 17.94 -21.79 7.44
N LEU A 487 17.09 -22.76 7.78
CA LEU A 487 17.47 -23.90 8.60
C LEU A 487 18.65 -24.65 8.01
N LYS A 488 19.66 -24.90 8.84
CA LYS A 488 20.79 -25.77 8.48
C LYS A 488 20.30 -27.21 8.44
N ASN A 489 20.78 -27.97 7.43
CA ASN A 489 20.43 -29.38 7.25
C ASN A 489 18.91 -29.64 7.16
N ALA A 490 18.14 -28.67 6.66
CA ALA A 490 16.67 -28.77 6.55
C ALA A 490 16.21 -30.05 5.84
N LYS A 491 16.94 -30.47 4.80
CA LYS A 491 16.67 -31.71 4.05
C LYS A 491 16.85 -32.97 4.91
N GLU A 492 17.87 -33.02 5.76
CA GLU A 492 18.12 -34.15 6.66
C GLU A 492 17.07 -34.21 7.78
N LYS A 493 16.64 -33.04 8.26
CA LYS A 493 15.57 -32.92 9.27
C LYS A 493 14.16 -33.07 8.69
N GLY A 494 14.02 -33.10 7.36
CA GLY A 494 12.72 -33.08 6.67
C GLY A 494 11.94 -31.77 6.80
N ALA A 495 12.58 -30.68 7.24
CA ALA A 495 11.98 -29.37 7.51
C ALA A 495 11.94 -28.49 6.26
N LEU A 496 11.14 -28.92 5.28
CA LEU A 496 11.08 -28.33 3.95
C LEU A 496 9.75 -27.63 3.69
N CYS A 497 9.79 -26.47 3.03
CA CYS A 497 8.61 -25.81 2.50
C CYS A 497 7.94 -26.66 1.41
N LEU A 498 6.71 -26.32 1.01
CA LEU A 498 5.93 -27.08 0.01
C LEU A 498 6.69 -27.39 -1.30
N ASP A 499 7.62 -26.53 -1.74
CA ASP A 499 8.44 -26.74 -2.95
C ASP A 499 9.72 -27.56 -2.72
N GLY A 500 10.06 -27.88 -1.47
CA GLY A 500 11.29 -28.57 -1.07
C GLY A 500 12.44 -27.64 -0.67
N SER A 501 12.24 -26.32 -0.68
CA SER A 501 13.22 -25.36 -0.16
C SER A 501 13.31 -25.42 1.38
N PRO A 502 14.45 -25.03 2.00
CA PRO A 502 14.58 -25.04 3.45
C PRO A 502 13.65 -24.01 4.10
N ALA A 503 12.98 -24.37 5.19
CA ALA A 503 12.24 -23.40 6.00
C ALA A 503 13.19 -22.41 6.70
N GLY A 504 12.67 -21.28 7.14
CA GLY A 504 13.48 -20.22 7.75
C GLY A 504 12.75 -19.32 8.73
N TYR A 505 13.53 -18.50 9.43
CA TYR A 505 13.05 -17.55 10.43
C TYR A 505 13.94 -16.29 10.45
N HIS A 506 13.40 -15.19 10.98
CA HIS A 506 14.17 -13.99 11.28
C HIS A 506 14.39 -13.92 12.79
N LEU A 507 15.60 -13.58 13.24
CA LEU A 507 15.95 -13.48 14.66
C LEU A 507 16.58 -12.13 14.96
N GLN A 508 15.96 -11.36 15.85
CA GLN A 508 16.54 -10.15 16.45
C GLN A 508 16.87 -10.44 17.92
N ARG A 509 18.13 -10.21 18.32
CA ARG A 509 18.59 -10.48 19.69
C ARG A 509 18.05 -9.45 20.68
N GLY A 510 17.71 -9.96 21.86
CA GLY A 510 17.30 -9.14 23.00
C GLY A 510 18.49 -8.44 23.67
N PHE A 511 18.20 -7.46 24.51
CA PHE A 511 19.20 -6.67 25.22
C PHE A 511 18.77 -6.33 26.64
N GLY A 512 19.75 -5.96 27.49
CA GLY A 512 19.51 -5.59 28.87
C GLY A 512 18.79 -6.71 29.65
N SER A 513 17.73 -6.38 30.38
CA SER A 513 16.94 -7.35 31.15
C SER A 513 16.20 -8.39 30.31
N GLY A 514 15.95 -8.11 29.02
CA GLY A 514 15.24 -8.98 28.10
C GLY A 514 16.12 -9.99 27.35
N SER A 515 17.44 -9.97 27.56
CA SER A 515 18.38 -10.85 26.83
C SER A 515 18.14 -12.35 27.04
N ASN A 516 17.48 -12.73 28.14
CA ASN A 516 17.10 -14.12 28.46
C ASN A 516 15.58 -14.35 28.37
N SER A 517 14.86 -13.46 27.71
CA SER A 517 13.43 -13.60 27.43
C SER A 517 13.22 -13.73 25.93
N TRP A 518 12.26 -14.57 25.54
CA TRP A 518 12.07 -14.97 24.15
C TRP A 518 10.62 -14.79 23.70
N LEU A 519 10.43 -14.18 22.54
CA LEU A 519 9.15 -14.02 21.87
C LEU A 519 9.25 -14.65 20.49
N LEU A 520 8.51 -15.71 20.26
CA LEU A 520 8.43 -16.40 18.98
C LEU A 520 7.08 -16.06 18.35
N HIS A 521 7.09 -15.66 17.08
CA HIS A 521 5.90 -15.33 16.31
C HIS A 521 5.78 -16.24 15.09
N LEU A 522 4.70 -17.02 15.03
CA LEU A 522 4.32 -17.85 13.90
C LEU A 522 3.61 -16.98 12.86
N GLU A 523 4.25 -16.82 11.71
CA GLU A 523 3.70 -16.02 10.62
C GLU A 523 2.35 -16.57 10.17
N GLY A 524 1.41 -15.65 9.99
CA GLY A 524 0.11 -15.94 9.45
C GLY A 524 0.11 -15.99 7.94
N GLY A 525 -0.95 -16.59 7.44
CA GLY A 525 -1.23 -16.59 6.04
C GLY A 525 -1.83 -17.93 5.66
N GLY A 526 -3.10 -18.14 5.99
CA GLY A 526 -4.01 -19.16 5.41
C GLY A 526 -3.49 -20.59 5.17
N TRP A 527 -4.23 -21.33 4.35
CA TRP A 527 -4.02 -22.76 4.10
C TRP A 527 -4.10 -23.08 2.61
N CYS A 528 -3.68 -24.29 2.27
CA CYS A 528 -4.03 -24.92 0.99
C CYS A 528 -4.73 -26.26 1.29
N ARG A 529 -5.86 -26.51 0.63
CA ARG A 529 -6.80 -27.59 0.98
C ARG A 529 -6.92 -28.69 -0.07
N SER A 530 -6.24 -28.53 -1.20
CA SER A 530 -6.16 -29.50 -2.29
C SER A 530 -4.74 -29.58 -2.81
N LEU A 531 -4.35 -30.72 -3.40
CA LEU A 531 -3.02 -30.88 -4.02
C LEU A 531 -2.70 -29.77 -5.01
N GLN A 532 -3.71 -29.36 -5.78
CA GLN A 532 -3.54 -28.32 -6.78
C GLN A 532 -3.36 -26.95 -6.11
N SER A 533 -4.10 -26.65 -5.01
CA SER A 533 -3.96 -25.39 -4.27
C SER A 533 -2.59 -25.26 -3.64
N CYS A 534 -2.07 -26.37 -3.12
CA CYS A 534 -0.74 -26.47 -2.53
C CYS A 534 0.35 -26.41 -3.60
N ALA A 535 0.10 -26.98 -4.79
CA ALA A 535 0.99 -26.87 -5.94
C ALA A 535 1.15 -25.43 -6.45
N LEU A 536 0.13 -24.59 -6.39
CA LEU A 536 0.28 -23.16 -6.71
C LEU A 536 0.94 -22.39 -5.58
N ARG A 537 0.61 -22.72 -4.34
CA ARG A 537 1.19 -22.09 -3.16
C ARG A 537 2.72 -22.24 -3.11
N LYS A 538 3.26 -23.37 -3.58
CA LYS A 538 4.71 -23.59 -3.63
C LYS A 538 5.46 -22.60 -4.54
N LEU A 539 4.75 -21.86 -5.39
CA LEU A 539 5.32 -20.82 -6.26
C LEU A 539 5.31 -19.42 -5.63
N THR A 540 5.03 -19.32 -4.33
CA THR A 540 5.01 -18.05 -3.59
C THR A 540 5.84 -18.13 -2.31
N ALA A 541 6.03 -16.98 -1.63
CA ALA A 541 6.75 -16.91 -0.35
C ALA A 541 6.13 -17.78 0.76
N LEU A 542 4.88 -18.21 0.58
CA LEU A 542 4.09 -18.98 1.53
C LEU A 542 4.10 -20.50 1.28
N GLY A 543 4.85 -20.93 0.28
CA GLY A 543 5.15 -22.34 0.03
C GLY A 543 6.61 -22.57 -0.37
N SER A 544 7.45 -21.53 -0.37
CA SER A 544 8.85 -21.61 -0.75
C SER A 544 9.67 -20.44 -0.20
N SER A 545 10.81 -20.77 0.42
CA SER A 545 11.77 -19.77 0.90
C SER A 545 12.59 -19.11 -0.20
N ASN A 546 12.45 -19.56 -1.46
CA ASN A 546 13.06 -18.90 -2.62
C ASN A 546 12.41 -17.55 -2.93
N TYR A 547 11.14 -17.37 -2.54
CA TYR A 547 10.39 -16.14 -2.77
C TYR A 547 10.22 -15.28 -1.49
N MET A 548 10.77 -15.72 -0.35
CA MET A 548 10.73 -14.94 0.89
C MET A 548 11.67 -13.73 0.82
N GLU A 549 11.22 -12.62 1.41
CA GLU A 549 12.06 -11.45 1.65
C GLU A 549 13.27 -11.84 2.49
N ARG A 550 14.47 -11.46 2.03
CA ARG A 550 15.73 -11.77 2.74
C ARG A 550 15.91 -10.94 4.00
N GLN A 551 15.23 -9.80 4.07
CA GLN A 551 15.29 -8.86 5.17
C GLN A 551 13.91 -8.27 5.39
N ILE A 552 13.50 -8.14 6.66
CA ILE A 552 12.22 -7.51 7.02
C ILE A 552 12.38 -6.59 8.23
N ALA A 553 11.57 -5.54 8.30
CA ALA A 553 11.43 -4.73 9.49
C ALA A 553 10.50 -5.41 10.50
N PHE A 554 10.81 -5.28 11.79
CA PHE A 554 9.95 -5.76 12.87
C PHE A 554 9.04 -4.65 13.38
N HIS A 555 7.74 -4.95 13.44
CA HIS A 555 6.68 -4.04 13.84
C HIS A 555 5.77 -4.65 14.92
N GLY A 556 4.96 -3.81 15.54
CA GLY A 556 4.01 -4.18 16.58
C GLY A 556 4.68 -4.89 17.74
N ILE A 557 4.20 -6.08 18.08
CA ILE A 557 4.73 -6.94 19.14
C ILE A 557 6.21 -7.34 18.92
N LEU A 558 6.72 -7.25 17.68
CA LEU A 558 8.13 -7.50 17.36
C LEU A 558 8.99 -6.22 17.38
N SER A 559 8.41 -5.03 17.45
CA SER A 559 9.18 -3.77 17.44
C SER A 559 10.16 -3.69 18.63
N ASN A 560 11.41 -3.29 18.38
CA ASN A 560 12.44 -3.01 19.40
C ASN A 560 12.34 -1.61 20.00
N ILE A 561 11.36 -0.82 19.56
CA ILE A 561 11.10 0.52 20.06
C ILE A 561 10.13 0.42 21.24
N GLN A 562 10.57 0.83 22.43
CA GLN A 562 9.77 0.72 23.66
C GLN A 562 8.43 1.46 23.56
N SER A 563 8.36 2.60 22.87
CA SER A 563 7.11 3.34 22.68
C SER A 563 6.12 2.66 21.72
N GLN A 564 6.54 1.64 20.97
CA GLN A 564 5.68 0.81 20.12
C GLN A 564 5.43 -0.58 20.73
N ASN A 565 6.29 -1.03 21.65
CA ASN A 565 6.22 -2.34 22.26
C ASN A 565 6.68 -2.30 23.73
N PRO A 566 5.84 -1.76 24.64
CA PRO A 566 6.28 -1.31 25.96
C PRO A 566 6.91 -2.41 26.82
N ASP A 567 6.41 -3.63 26.68
CA ASP A 567 6.72 -4.74 27.59
C ASP A 567 7.69 -5.77 27.01
N PHE A 568 7.77 -5.89 25.67
CA PHE A 568 8.55 -6.93 24.99
C PHE A 568 9.66 -6.37 24.08
N TYR A 569 9.87 -5.04 24.03
CA TYR A 569 10.80 -4.41 23.08
C TYR A 569 12.24 -4.93 23.16
N ASN A 570 12.71 -5.34 24.33
CA ASN A 570 14.09 -5.77 24.55
C ASN A 570 14.29 -7.29 24.61
N TRP A 571 13.28 -8.08 24.23
CA TRP A 571 13.35 -9.54 24.22
C TRP A 571 14.04 -10.06 22.95
N ASN A 572 14.55 -11.31 22.98
CA ASN A 572 14.88 -12.01 21.75
C ASN A 572 13.58 -12.26 20.97
N LYS A 573 13.56 -11.89 19.71
CA LYS A 573 12.35 -11.96 18.88
C LYS A 573 12.62 -12.78 17.65
N VAL A 574 11.76 -13.76 17.43
CA VAL A 574 11.83 -14.66 16.28
C VAL A 574 10.54 -14.53 15.50
N LYS A 575 10.63 -14.26 14.19
CA LYS A 575 9.51 -14.44 13.26
C LYS A 575 9.76 -15.68 12.43
N ILE A 576 9.01 -16.74 12.69
CA ILE A 576 9.08 -18.01 11.96
C ILE A 576 8.27 -17.86 10.68
N ARG A 577 8.90 -18.03 9.51
CA ARG A 577 8.25 -17.83 8.22
C ARG A 577 7.37 -19.02 7.86
N TYR A 578 6.16 -18.73 7.37
CA TYR A 578 5.15 -19.75 7.08
C TYR A 578 5.32 -20.30 5.66
N CYS A 579 5.46 -21.61 5.50
CA CYS A 579 5.61 -22.22 4.17
C CYS A 579 5.08 -23.65 3.99
N ASP A 580 4.33 -24.18 4.96
CA ASP A 580 3.82 -25.56 4.94
C ASP A 580 2.37 -25.68 4.46
N GLY A 581 1.56 -24.63 4.64
CA GLY A 581 0.16 -24.61 4.22
C GLY A 581 -0.81 -25.33 5.16
N ALA A 582 -0.38 -25.76 6.36
CA ALA A 582 -1.20 -26.40 7.39
C ALA A 582 -0.88 -25.94 8.82
N SER A 583 -0.67 -24.64 9.06
CA SER A 583 -0.45 -24.12 10.42
C SER A 583 0.69 -24.84 11.17
N PHE A 584 1.78 -25.15 10.45
CA PHE A 584 2.91 -25.91 10.98
C PHE A 584 2.53 -27.30 11.55
N SER A 585 1.48 -27.95 11.06
CA SER A 585 0.96 -29.20 11.68
C SER A 585 1.08 -30.46 10.82
N GLY A 586 1.25 -30.34 9.50
CA GLY A 586 1.32 -31.51 8.62
C GLY A 586 2.63 -32.28 8.67
N ASP A 587 2.58 -33.60 8.51
CA ASP A 587 3.77 -34.45 8.26
C ASP A 587 3.43 -35.65 7.36
N VAL A 588 3.24 -35.39 6.06
CA VAL A 588 2.90 -36.43 5.09
C VAL A 588 4.18 -37.08 4.55
N GLU A 589 4.37 -38.37 4.78
CA GLU A 589 5.57 -39.10 4.32
C GLU A 589 5.74 -39.11 2.80
N ASN A 590 4.65 -39.26 2.03
CA ASN A 590 4.71 -39.37 0.58
C ASN A 590 4.81 -37.98 -0.09
N GLU A 591 5.93 -37.73 -0.75
CA GLU A 591 6.23 -36.45 -1.40
C GLU A 591 5.63 -36.36 -2.81
N LEU A 592 5.39 -37.49 -3.47
CA LEU A 592 4.81 -37.52 -4.81
C LEU A 592 3.29 -37.67 -4.74
N GLN A 593 2.60 -36.58 -5.04
CA GLN A 593 1.14 -36.51 -4.97
C GLN A 593 0.59 -36.28 -6.38
N ASN A 594 0.04 -37.34 -7.00
CA ASN A 594 -0.50 -37.31 -8.37
C ASN A 594 0.47 -36.70 -9.42
N GLY A 595 1.76 -37.05 -9.34
CA GLY A 595 2.78 -36.56 -10.27
C GLY A 595 3.37 -35.18 -9.95
N THR A 596 2.89 -34.50 -8.90
CA THR A 596 3.47 -33.26 -8.38
C THR A 596 4.19 -33.53 -7.07
N THR A 597 5.45 -33.12 -6.96
CA THR A 597 6.18 -33.18 -5.69
C THR A 597 5.75 -32.03 -4.77
N LEU A 598 5.30 -32.38 -3.57
CA LEU A 598 4.88 -31.48 -2.50
C LEU A 598 5.38 -32.00 -1.14
N PHE A 599 5.86 -31.08 -0.30
CA PHE A 599 6.37 -31.40 1.04
C PHE A 599 5.45 -30.82 2.11
N PHE A 600 4.50 -31.61 2.60
CA PHE A 600 3.65 -31.24 3.74
C PHE A 600 4.38 -31.54 5.05
N ARG A 601 5.26 -30.62 5.45
CA ARG A 601 6.24 -30.82 6.53
C ARG A 601 6.11 -29.82 7.67
N GLY A 602 4.92 -29.24 7.88
CA GLY A 602 4.67 -28.25 8.92
C GLY A 602 5.19 -28.65 10.30
N GLN A 603 4.89 -29.87 10.75
CA GLN A 603 5.35 -30.38 12.04
C GLN A 603 6.88 -30.50 12.09
N ARG A 604 7.51 -30.98 11.02
CA ARG A 604 8.98 -31.09 10.92
C ARG A 604 9.66 -29.73 10.93
N ILE A 605 9.04 -28.74 10.27
CA ILE A 605 9.51 -27.34 10.29
C ILE A 605 9.47 -26.81 11.73
N TRP A 606 8.33 -26.98 12.41
CA TRP A 606 8.19 -26.60 13.81
C TRP A 606 9.28 -27.23 14.67
N GLU A 607 9.42 -28.56 14.64
CA GLU A 607 10.40 -29.30 15.44
C GLU A 607 11.84 -28.86 15.16
N ALA A 608 12.21 -28.72 13.89
CA ALA A 608 13.57 -28.35 13.50
C ALA A 608 13.94 -26.91 13.88
N ILE A 609 13.00 -25.97 13.78
CA ILE A 609 13.21 -24.58 14.21
C ILE A 609 13.32 -24.52 15.73
N MET A 610 12.45 -25.22 16.48
CA MET A 610 12.55 -25.24 17.94
C MET A 610 13.90 -25.81 18.41
N ASP A 611 14.37 -26.90 17.81
CA ASP A 611 15.68 -27.50 18.09
C ASP A 611 16.84 -26.51 17.84
N GLU A 612 16.82 -25.79 16.72
CA GLU A 612 17.84 -24.78 16.43
C GLU A 612 17.79 -23.61 17.41
N LEU A 613 16.59 -23.10 17.73
CA LEU A 613 16.43 -21.99 18.68
C LEU A 613 16.83 -22.38 20.11
N LEU A 614 16.59 -23.62 20.52
CA LEU A 614 17.09 -24.16 21.80
C LEU A 614 18.61 -24.08 21.85
N GLY A 615 19.30 -24.46 20.77
CA GLY A 615 20.75 -24.31 20.61
C GLY A 615 21.22 -22.85 20.58
N GLU A 616 20.40 -21.93 20.09
CA GLU A 616 20.67 -20.48 20.05
C GLU A 616 20.40 -19.76 21.39
N GLY A 617 20.03 -20.50 22.44
CA GLY A 617 19.88 -19.99 23.81
C GLY A 617 18.44 -19.94 24.34
N LEU A 618 17.44 -20.39 23.57
CA LEU A 618 16.06 -20.51 24.06
C LEU A 618 15.96 -21.51 25.23
N ALA A 619 16.83 -22.52 25.29
CA ALA A 619 16.88 -23.49 26.38
C ALA A 619 17.14 -22.85 27.76
N GLU A 620 17.84 -21.70 27.77
CA GLU A 620 18.21 -20.95 28.97
C GLU A 620 17.25 -19.77 29.25
N ALA A 621 16.11 -19.72 28.55
CA ALA A 621 15.13 -18.67 28.71
C ALA A 621 14.59 -18.62 30.15
N LYS A 622 14.40 -17.42 30.68
CA LYS A 622 13.64 -17.19 31.92
C LYS A 622 12.15 -17.08 31.65
N GLN A 623 11.82 -16.55 30.48
CA GLN A 623 10.46 -16.30 30.03
C GLN A 623 10.39 -16.57 28.53
N ALA A 624 9.30 -17.19 28.10
CA ALA A 624 9.03 -17.44 26.69
C ALA A 624 7.58 -17.09 26.36
N PHE A 625 7.37 -16.55 25.16
CA PHE A 625 6.06 -16.17 24.66
C PHE A 625 5.90 -16.67 23.23
N LEU A 626 5.00 -17.63 23.02
CA LEU A 626 4.63 -18.09 21.68
C LEU A 626 3.44 -17.26 21.19
N THR A 627 3.56 -16.68 20.02
CA THR A 627 2.52 -15.84 19.43
C THR A 627 2.33 -16.21 17.97
N GLY A 628 1.22 -15.82 17.36
CA GLY A 628 1.03 -15.97 15.93
C GLY A 628 -0.25 -15.32 15.46
N CYS A 629 -0.32 -15.00 14.17
CA CYS A 629 -1.53 -14.47 13.55
C CYS A 629 -2.20 -15.46 12.59
N SER A 630 -3.53 -15.48 12.46
CA SER A 630 -4.25 -16.15 11.37
C SER A 630 -3.97 -17.66 11.39
N ALA A 631 -3.49 -18.24 10.29
CA ALA A 631 -2.96 -19.61 10.29
C ALA A 631 -1.84 -19.85 11.31
N GLY A 632 -0.98 -18.87 11.59
CA GLY A 632 0.01 -18.89 12.66
C GLY A 632 -0.61 -18.72 14.06
N GLY A 633 -1.75 -18.05 14.16
CA GLY A 633 -2.57 -17.97 15.38
C GLY A 633 -3.20 -19.32 15.69
N LEU A 634 -3.74 -20.01 14.68
CA LEU A 634 -4.17 -21.40 14.80
C LEU A 634 -2.99 -22.32 15.15
N ALA A 635 -1.84 -22.13 14.51
CA ALA A 635 -0.62 -22.88 14.84
C ALA A 635 -0.19 -22.66 16.30
N THR A 636 -0.39 -21.45 16.83
CA THR A 636 -0.13 -21.17 18.25
C THR A 636 -1.03 -21.99 19.16
N TYR A 637 -2.31 -22.18 18.80
CA TYR A 637 -3.17 -23.12 19.53
C TYR A 637 -2.62 -24.55 19.46
N ILE A 638 -2.29 -25.03 18.26
CA ILE A 638 -1.79 -26.40 18.02
C ILE A 638 -0.53 -26.69 18.84
N HIS A 639 0.43 -25.76 18.86
CA HIS A 639 1.79 -26.00 19.37
C HIS A 639 2.06 -25.47 20.78
N CYS A 640 1.12 -24.78 21.42
CA CYS A 640 1.37 -24.16 22.73
C CYS A 640 1.81 -25.18 23.81
N ASP A 641 1.13 -26.34 23.85
CA ASP A 641 1.44 -27.45 24.76
C ASP A 641 2.87 -27.95 24.57
N ASP A 642 3.23 -28.23 23.31
CA ASP A 642 4.52 -28.78 22.93
C ASP A 642 5.63 -27.76 23.19
N PHE A 643 5.39 -26.48 22.90
CA PHE A 643 6.31 -25.40 23.21
C PHE A 643 6.61 -25.28 24.71
N HIS A 644 5.58 -25.38 25.55
CA HIS A 644 5.78 -25.37 27.00
C HIS A 644 6.54 -26.61 27.47
N ALA A 645 6.31 -27.78 26.86
CA ALA A 645 7.00 -29.02 27.21
C ALA A 645 8.49 -29.03 26.83
N LEU A 646 8.91 -28.22 25.84
CA LEU A 646 10.31 -28.08 25.44
C LEU A 646 11.16 -27.31 26.47
N LEU A 647 10.54 -26.49 27.32
CA LEU A 647 11.23 -25.62 28.25
C LEU A 647 11.19 -26.16 29.69
N PRO A 648 12.19 -25.85 30.54
CA PRO A 648 12.16 -26.26 31.94
C PRO A 648 10.91 -25.72 32.65
N LYS A 649 10.29 -26.52 33.54
CA LYS A 649 9.06 -26.16 34.28
C LYS A 649 9.11 -24.84 35.08
N LYS A 650 10.31 -24.30 35.33
CA LYS A 650 10.53 -23.02 36.02
C LYS A 650 10.38 -21.80 35.09
N VAL A 651 10.42 -22.02 33.78
CA VAL A 651 10.29 -20.96 32.76
C VAL A 651 8.83 -20.56 32.66
N THR A 652 8.57 -19.25 32.67
CA THR A 652 7.21 -18.76 32.41
C THR A 652 6.94 -18.84 30.92
N VAL A 653 6.02 -19.72 30.52
CA VAL A 653 5.57 -19.87 29.13
C VAL A 653 4.11 -19.47 29.02
N LYS A 654 3.80 -18.62 28.05
CA LYS A 654 2.43 -18.23 27.69
C LYS A 654 2.28 -18.20 26.17
N CYS A 655 1.05 -18.27 25.69
CA CYS A 655 0.74 -18.29 24.27
C CYS A 655 -0.34 -17.26 23.91
N LEU A 656 -0.20 -16.57 22.78
CA LEU A 656 -1.14 -15.56 22.26
C LEU A 656 -1.50 -15.87 20.80
N ALA A 657 -2.75 -16.24 20.57
CA ALA A 657 -3.28 -16.43 19.22
C ALA A 657 -4.06 -15.17 18.79
N ASP A 658 -3.58 -14.49 17.75
CA ASP A 658 -4.18 -13.31 17.14
C ASP A 658 -4.94 -13.68 15.85
N GLY A 659 -6.24 -13.42 15.74
CA GLY A 659 -7.01 -13.74 14.53
C GLY A 659 -6.99 -15.24 14.17
N GLY A 660 -6.72 -16.11 15.13
CA GLY A 660 -6.57 -17.56 14.94
C GLY A 660 -7.84 -18.36 15.27
N PHE A 661 -8.90 -17.69 15.73
CA PHE A 661 -10.13 -18.32 16.19
C PHE A 661 -11.22 -18.21 15.12
N PHE A 662 -11.25 -19.18 14.20
CA PHE A 662 -12.19 -19.18 13.07
C PHE A 662 -13.50 -19.87 13.44
N LEU A 663 -14.62 -19.17 13.23
CA LEU A 663 -15.95 -19.68 13.56
C LEU A 663 -16.44 -20.73 12.56
N ASP A 664 -16.98 -21.82 13.06
CA ASP A 664 -17.73 -22.80 12.27
C ASP A 664 -19.22 -22.40 12.27
N VAL A 665 -19.61 -21.62 11.26
CA VAL A 665 -20.96 -21.08 11.04
C VAL A 665 -21.37 -21.25 9.58
N ASN A 666 -22.66 -21.03 9.27
CA ASN A 666 -23.14 -21.06 7.90
C ASN A 666 -22.69 -19.80 7.12
N ASP A 667 -22.31 -19.97 5.86
CA ASP A 667 -21.97 -18.89 4.91
C ASP A 667 -23.20 -18.33 4.16
N ILE A 668 -22.99 -17.41 3.18
CA ILE A 668 -24.06 -16.83 2.33
C ILE A 668 -24.95 -17.86 1.64
N ILE A 669 -24.41 -19.05 1.33
CA ILE A 669 -25.16 -20.10 0.63
C ILE A 669 -25.75 -21.12 1.62
N GLY A 670 -25.69 -20.84 2.92
CA GLY A 670 -26.26 -21.64 3.99
C GLY A 670 -25.44 -22.88 4.35
N LYS A 671 -24.16 -22.95 3.97
CA LYS A 671 -23.26 -24.10 4.19
C LYS A 671 -22.19 -23.79 5.23
N ARG A 672 -21.71 -24.82 5.94
CA ARG A 672 -20.58 -24.73 6.87
C ARG A 672 -19.25 -24.80 6.12
N SER A 673 -18.99 -23.83 5.26
CA SER A 673 -17.86 -23.88 4.32
C SER A 673 -16.50 -23.90 5.01
N MET A 674 -16.33 -23.24 6.18
CA MET A 674 -15.10 -23.38 6.98
C MET A 674 -14.89 -24.79 7.54
N ARG A 675 -15.95 -25.49 7.92
CA ARG A 675 -15.84 -26.88 8.36
C ARG A 675 -15.32 -27.76 7.24
N SER A 676 -15.94 -27.67 6.07
CA SER A 676 -15.49 -28.42 4.88
C SER A 676 -14.06 -28.04 4.49
N PHE A 677 -13.71 -26.75 4.55
CA PHE A 677 -12.36 -26.27 4.27
C PHE A 677 -11.32 -26.87 5.23
N TYR A 678 -11.61 -26.92 6.54
CA TYR A 678 -10.72 -27.57 7.51
C TYR A 678 -10.68 -29.08 7.36
N ASP A 679 -11.81 -29.74 7.07
CA ASP A 679 -11.85 -31.16 6.79
C ASP A 679 -10.92 -31.49 5.60
N ASP A 680 -10.93 -30.68 4.55
CA ASP A 680 -10.04 -30.83 3.40
C ASP A 680 -8.56 -30.66 3.79
N VAL A 681 -8.21 -29.62 4.57
CA VAL A 681 -6.82 -29.40 5.04
C VAL A 681 -6.35 -30.55 5.94
N VAL A 682 -7.20 -30.99 6.87
CA VAL A 682 -6.90 -32.08 7.82
C VAL A 682 -6.77 -33.42 7.10
N HIS A 683 -7.66 -33.73 6.16
CA HIS A 683 -7.56 -34.95 5.36
C HIS A 683 -6.31 -34.96 4.48
N LEU A 684 -5.91 -33.79 3.98
CA LEU A 684 -4.71 -33.67 3.14
C LEU A 684 -3.42 -33.77 3.96
N GLN A 685 -3.40 -33.31 5.22
CA GLN A 685 -2.15 -33.06 5.97
C GLN A 685 -2.05 -33.70 7.38
N ILE A 686 -3.13 -34.27 7.93
CA ILE A 686 -3.29 -34.95 9.25
C ILE A 686 -2.89 -34.09 10.48
N ILE A 687 -3.83 -33.82 11.41
CA ILE A 687 -3.61 -32.97 12.60
C ILE A 687 -3.95 -33.71 13.92
N LYS A 688 -3.22 -33.44 15.02
CA LYS A 688 -3.45 -33.96 16.41
C LYS A 688 -4.09 -32.90 17.35
N ASN A 689 -4.72 -33.36 18.46
CA ASN A 689 -5.53 -32.57 19.42
C ASN A 689 -4.76 -32.00 20.66
N MET A 690 -5.25 -30.89 21.24
CA MET A 690 -4.62 -30.03 22.30
C MET A 690 -5.12 -30.19 23.77
N LYS A 691 -4.36 -29.64 24.77
CA LYS A 691 -4.74 -29.53 26.22
C LYS A 691 -4.26 -28.29 27.05
N THR A 692 -3.42 -27.32 26.60
CA THR A 692 -2.77 -26.27 27.46
C THR A 692 -3.39 -24.85 27.40
N PRO A 693 -3.20 -23.97 28.42
CA PRO A 693 -3.77 -22.61 28.45
C PRO A 693 -3.26 -21.58 27.42
N THR A 694 -4.16 -20.81 26.77
CA THR A 694 -3.85 -19.82 25.70
C THR A 694 -4.55 -18.46 25.92
N PHE A 695 -4.01 -17.35 25.41
CA PHE A 695 -4.70 -16.05 25.30
C PHE A 695 -5.29 -15.87 23.91
N ILE A 696 -6.56 -15.49 23.85
CA ILE A 696 -7.28 -15.27 22.60
C ILE A 696 -7.36 -13.77 22.33
N LEU A 697 -6.67 -13.33 21.28
CA LEU A 697 -6.87 -12.02 20.68
C LEU A 697 -7.60 -12.25 19.36
N ASN A 698 -8.83 -11.79 19.26
CA ASN A 698 -9.58 -11.93 18.02
C ASN A 698 -10.49 -10.72 17.88
N PRO A 699 -10.40 -9.96 16.78
CA PRO A 699 -11.44 -8.98 16.48
C PRO A 699 -12.76 -9.74 16.33
N ALA A 700 -13.84 -9.16 16.82
CA ALA A 700 -15.13 -9.82 16.69
C ALA A 700 -15.68 -9.84 15.26
N TYR A 701 -15.09 -8.99 14.43
CA TYR A 701 -15.34 -8.87 13.00
C TYR A 701 -14.05 -9.14 12.24
N ASP A 702 -13.53 -10.36 12.38
CA ASP A 702 -12.31 -10.78 11.70
C ASP A 702 -12.43 -10.56 10.19
N ALA A 703 -11.57 -9.67 9.69
CA ALA A 703 -11.66 -9.21 8.31
C ALA A 703 -11.48 -10.31 7.29
N TRP A 704 -10.62 -11.28 7.60
CA TRP A 704 -10.38 -12.39 6.70
C TRP A 704 -11.60 -13.32 6.66
N GLN A 705 -12.11 -13.72 7.83
CA GLN A 705 -13.24 -14.65 7.89
C GLN A 705 -14.50 -14.08 7.23
N ILE A 706 -14.79 -12.79 7.44
CA ILE A 706 -15.96 -12.18 6.82
C ILE A 706 -15.80 -12.09 5.30
N GLN A 707 -14.63 -11.66 4.82
CA GLN A 707 -14.39 -11.46 3.38
C GLN A 707 -14.35 -12.77 2.59
N HIS A 708 -13.77 -13.84 3.16
CA HIS A 708 -13.44 -15.05 2.39
C HIS A 708 -14.38 -16.23 2.63
N VAL A 709 -15.18 -16.19 3.70
CA VAL A 709 -16.10 -17.27 4.08
C VAL A 709 -17.53 -16.79 4.07
N LEU A 710 -17.82 -15.70 4.76
CA LEU A 710 -19.19 -15.26 4.94
C LEU A 710 -19.71 -14.52 3.71
N ALA A 711 -18.82 -13.94 2.89
CA ALA A 711 -19.11 -13.15 1.70
C ALA A 711 -19.93 -11.87 1.98
N PRO A 712 -19.85 -10.84 1.12
CA PRO A 712 -20.36 -9.49 1.42
C PRO A 712 -21.90 -9.34 1.49
N ASN A 713 -22.67 -10.44 1.37
CA ASN A 713 -24.13 -10.44 1.40
C ASN A 713 -24.75 -11.40 2.44
N ALA A 714 -23.96 -12.08 3.29
CA ALA A 714 -24.52 -12.94 4.35
C ALA A 714 -24.75 -12.13 5.61
N SER A 715 -26.00 -12.15 6.09
CA SER A 715 -26.42 -12.05 7.50
C SER A 715 -25.66 -11.09 8.42
N GLU A 716 -26.36 -10.03 8.82
CA GLU A 716 -26.08 -9.03 9.87
C GLU A 716 -24.80 -9.21 10.73
N PRO A 717 -23.98 -8.15 10.90
CA PRO A 717 -22.87 -8.09 11.86
C PRO A 717 -23.24 -8.51 13.31
N GLN A 718 -24.52 -8.47 13.68
CA GLN A 718 -25.02 -8.94 14.96
C GLN A 718 -24.82 -10.45 15.17
N ASP A 719 -24.98 -11.26 14.11
CA ASP A 719 -24.92 -12.73 14.19
C ASP A 719 -23.47 -13.21 14.36
N SER A 720 -22.50 -12.60 13.68
CA SER A 720 -21.07 -12.93 13.86
C SER A 720 -20.60 -12.65 15.29
N TRP A 721 -21.03 -11.51 15.86
CA TRP A 721 -20.75 -11.16 17.25
C TRP A 721 -21.33 -12.19 18.23
N LEU A 722 -22.62 -12.53 18.07
CA LEU A 722 -23.28 -13.52 18.93
C LEU A 722 -22.65 -14.91 18.80
N ASN A 723 -22.33 -15.36 17.58
CA ASN A 723 -21.67 -16.62 17.32
C ASN A 723 -20.27 -16.69 17.94
N LEU A 724 -19.49 -15.60 17.88
CA LEU A 724 -18.20 -15.53 18.57
C LEU A 724 -18.36 -15.58 20.09
N LEU A 725 -19.31 -14.82 20.65
CA LEU A 725 -19.55 -14.82 22.10
C LEU A 725 -19.99 -16.19 22.63
N ASP A 726 -20.77 -16.92 21.84
CA ASP A 726 -21.20 -18.29 22.14
C ASP A 726 -19.99 -19.25 22.08
N ALA A 727 -19.19 -19.18 21.02
CA ALA A 727 -17.98 -19.99 20.88
C ALA A 727 -16.94 -19.72 21.98
N LEU A 728 -16.88 -18.48 22.50
CA LEU A 728 -15.98 -18.08 23.60
C LEU A 728 -16.55 -18.37 25.00
N SER A 729 -17.78 -18.89 25.12
CA SER A 729 -18.44 -19.11 26.42
C SER A 729 -17.64 -20.00 27.38
N GLU A 730 -16.98 -21.04 26.87
CA GLU A 730 -16.10 -21.91 27.66
C GLU A 730 -14.77 -21.24 28.00
N VAL A 731 -14.24 -20.38 27.13
CA VAL A 731 -13.00 -19.64 27.38
C VAL A 731 -13.19 -18.59 28.47
N LYS A 732 -14.40 -18.00 28.57
CA LYS A 732 -14.76 -17.06 29.65
C LYS A 732 -14.63 -17.70 31.04
N LYS A 733 -14.91 -19.01 31.17
CA LYS A 733 -14.85 -19.74 32.44
C LYS A 733 -13.40 -20.05 32.89
N LYS A 734 -12.43 -20.02 31.97
CA LYS A 734 -11.02 -20.34 32.27
C LYS A 734 -10.29 -19.13 32.88
N LYS A 735 -10.02 -19.17 34.19
CA LYS A 735 -9.43 -18.06 34.96
C LYS A 735 -8.01 -17.66 34.53
N GLU A 736 -7.21 -18.61 34.09
CA GLU A 736 -5.80 -18.38 33.69
C GLU A 736 -5.65 -17.85 32.27
N TRP A 737 -6.69 -18.04 31.44
CA TRP A 737 -6.72 -17.56 30.07
C TRP A 737 -7.05 -16.08 30.08
N GLY A 738 -6.48 -15.31 29.16
CA GLY A 738 -6.97 -13.97 28.89
C GLY A 738 -7.64 -13.88 27.53
N MET A 739 -8.43 -12.83 27.35
CA MET A 739 -9.03 -12.49 26.06
C MET A 739 -9.09 -10.98 25.89
N PHE A 740 -8.88 -10.55 24.66
CA PHE A 740 -9.11 -9.19 24.19
C PHE A 740 -9.85 -9.29 22.87
N ILE A 741 -11.14 -8.98 22.89
CA ILE A 741 -12.05 -9.07 21.74
C ILE A 741 -12.56 -7.66 21.47
N ASP A 742 -11.88 -6.93 20.60
CA ASP A 742 -12.35 -5.62 20.14
C ASP A 742 -13.42 -5.75 19.05
N SER A 743 -14.17 -4.67 18.87
CA SER A 743 -15.18 -4.55 17.82
C SER A 743 -14.59 -4.13 16.48
N CYS A 744 -13.26 -4.05 16.33
CA CYS A 744 -12.65 -3.45 15.15
C CYS A 744 -12.70 -4.39 13.94
N PHE A 745 -12.81 -3.79 12.76
CA PHE A 745 -12.76 -4.51 11.51
C PHE A 745 -11.31 -4.64 11.00
N VAL A 746 -10.62 -5.68 11.46
CA VAL A 746 -9.17 -5.84 11.30
C VAL A 746 -8.79 -7.32 11.35
N HIS A 747 -7.59 -7.67 10.89
CA HIS A 747 -7.00 -9.00 11.02
C HIS A 747 -5.49 -8.83 11.30
N CYS A 748 -4.87 -9.71 12.09
CA CYS A 748 -3.46 -9.61 12.52
C CYS A 748 -3.09 -8.31 13.24
N GLN A 749 -3.73 -8.03 14.37
CA GLN A 749 -3.54 -6.78 15.11
C GLN A 749 -2.17 -6.64 15.78
N THR A 750 -1.51 -7.75 16.10
CA THR A 750 -0.24 -7.77 16.86
C THR A 750 0.96 -7.30 16.05
N LEU A 751 0.95 -7.47 14.73
CA LEU A 751 2.08 -7.10 13.86
C LEU A 751 2.03 -5.67 13.33
N ASN A 752 0.92 -4.95 13.55
CA ASN A 752 0.74 -3.60 13.05
C ASN A 752 0.95 -2.57 14.18
N ASN A 753 1.86 -1.63 13.93
CA ASN A 753 2.20 -0.55 14.88
C ASN A 753 0.98 0.28 15.30
N ILE A 754 0.02 0.46 14.40
CA ILE A 754 -1.17 1.26 14.63
C ILE A 754 -2.14 0.54 15.56
N THR A 755 -2.38 -0.75 15.35
CA THR A 755 -3.35 -1.53 16.15
C THR A 755 -2.77 -2.05 17.47
N TRP A 756 -1.48 -2.36 17.52
CA TRP A 756 -0.84 -2.92 18.71
C TRP A 756 -0.67 -1.92 19.85
N HIS A 757 0.11 -0.84 19.63
CA HIS A 757 0.39 0.20 20.62
C HIS A 757 0.74 1.55 19.97
N SER A 758 -0.26 2.41 19.86
CA SER A 758 -0.18 3.77 19.34
C SER A 758 -1.28 4.64 19.94
N PRO A 759 -1.23 5.97 19.74
CA PRO A 759 -2.34 6.86 20.10
C PRO A 759 -3.68 6.49 19.45
N SER A 760 -3.63 5.85 18.28
CA SER A 760 -4.78 5.40 17.48
C SER A 760 -5.07 3.90 17.59
N SER A 761 -4.44 3.18 18.53
CA SER A 761 -4.76 1.76 18.74
C SER A 761 -6.15 1.57 19.33
N PRO A 762 -6.83 0.46 19.00
CA PRO A 762 -8.01 0.02 19.72
C PRO A 762 -7.75 -0.04 21.22
N ARG A 763 -8.71 0.48 22.01
CA ARG A 763 -8.67 0.48 23.46
C ARG A 763 -9.94 -0.10 24.04
N LEU A 764 -9.78 -0.97 25.03
CA LEU A 764 -10.84 -1.40 25.92
C LEU A 764 -10.44 -1.00 27.34
N ASN A 765 -11.34 -0.35 28.07
CA ASN A 765 -11.05 0.21 29.40
C ASN A 765 -9.77 1.08 29.41
N ASP A 766 -9.64 1.95 28.41
CA ASP A 766 -8.49 2.85 28.18
C ASP A 766 -7.14 2.18 27.90
N LYS A 767 -7.10 0.84 27.80
CA LYS A 767 -5.88 0.06 27.57
C LYS A 767 -5.77 -0.39 26.12
N THR A 768 -4.60 -0.19 25.52
CA THR A 768 -4.27 -0.79 24.21
C THR A 768 -4.18 -2.31 24.30
N ILE A 769 -4.21 -2.98 23.14
CA ILE A 769 -3.92 -4.41 23.01
C ILE A 769 -2.59 -4.77 23.69
N ALA A 770 -1.53 -4.00 23.43
CA ALA A 770 -0.22 -4.24 24.03
C ALA A 770 -0.22 -4.18 25.56
N GLU A 771 -0.89 -3.17 26.13
CA GLU A 771 -1.00 -3.04 27.59
C GLU A 771 -1.84 -4.17 28.20
N ALA A 772 -2.94 -4.56 27.55
CA ALA A 772 -3.78 -5.66 28.01
C ALA A 772 -3.05 -7.01 27.94
N VAL A 773 -2.33 -7.28 26.85
CA VAL A 773 -1.50 -8.49 26.72
C VAL A 773 -0.37 -8.49 27.75
N GLY A 774 0.29 -7.35 27.98
CA GLY A 774 1.32 -7.20 29.00
C GLY A 774 0.79 -7.44 30.41
N ASP A 775 -0.37 -6.85 30.72
CA ASP A 775 -1.08 -7.04 31.98
C ASP A 775 -1.38 -8.52 32.24
N TRP A 776 -1.86 -9.24 31.22
CA TRP A 776 -2.08 -10.67 31.34
C TRP A 776 -0.78 -11.46 31.43
N TYR A 777 0.21 -11.19 30.57
CA TYR A 777 1.45 -11.95 30.50
C TYR A 777 2.20 -11.89 31.84
N PHE A 778 2.36 -10.70 32.40
CA PHE A 778 3.06 -10.49 33.67
C PHE A 778 2.16 -10.68 34.91
N ASN A 779 0.94 -11.18 34.73
CA ASN A 779 -0.04 -11.39 35.81
C ASN A 779 -0.33 -10.11 36.62
N ARG A 780 -0.32 -8.94 35.98
CA ARG A 780 -0.68 -7.65 36.63
C ARG A 780 -2.18 -7.60 36.93
N ARG A 781 -3.01 -8.19 36.06
CA ARG A 781 -4.46 -8.40 36.29
C ARG A 781 -5.02 -9.51 35.41
N VAL A 782 -6.23 -9.96 35.72
CA VAL A 782 -7.04 -10.77 34.81
C VAL A 782 -7.54 -9.89 33.66
N VAL A 783 -7.42 -10.39 32.44
CA VAL A 783 -7.81 -9.67 31.22
C VAL A 783 -8.86 -10.51 30.50
N LYS A 784 -10.12 -10.08 30.59
CA LYS A 784 -11.27 -10.68 29.90
C LYS A 784 -12.08 -9.57 29.25
N GLU A 785 -11.46 -8.92 28.28
CA GLU A 785 -11.99 -7.73 27.65
C GLU A 785 -12.72 -8.11 26.39
N ILE A 786 -13.99 -7.74 26.33
CA ILE A 786 -14.87 -7.95 25.21
C ILE A 786 -15.58 -6.62 25.01
N ASP A 787 -15.47 -6.08 23.80
CA ASP A 787 -16.06 -4.83 23.40
C ASP A 787 -17.59 -4.96 23.22
N CYS A 788 -18.24 -3.91 22.72
CA CYS A 788 -19.63 -3.97 22.27
C CYS A 788 -19.73 -4.45 20.80
N PRO A 789 -20.94 -4.77 20.30
CA PRO A 789 -21.15 -5.03 18.88
C PRO A 789 -20.72 -3.83 18.01
N PHE A 790 -20.13 -4.08 16.85
CA PHE A 790 -19.68 -3.03 15.94
C PHE A 790 -20.87 -2.29 15.28
N PRO A 791 -20.72 -0.99 14.94
CA PRO A 791 -19.62 -0.10 15.28
C PRO A 791 -19.88 0.64 16.59
N CYS A 792 -19.05 0.41 17.61
CA CYS A 792 -19.23 1.08 18.90
C CYS A 792 -17.96 1.69 19.49
N ASN A 793 -16.78 1.17 19.15
CA ASN A 793 -15.53 1.65 19.72
C ASN A 793 -14.87 2.70 18.81
N PRO A 794 -14.83 3.98 19.21
CA PRO A 794 -14.30 5.07 18.38
C PRO A 794 -12.76 5.03 18.26
N THR A 795 -12.09 4.18 19.03
CA THR A 795 -10.63 3.99 18.96
C THR A 795 -10.21 2.96 17.91
N CYS A 796 -11.17 2.29 17.27
CA CYS A 796 -10.88 1.27 16.27
C CYS A 796 -10.16 1.85 15.05
N TYR A 797 -8.97 1.32 14.78
CA TYR A 797 -8.32 1.43 13.48
C TYR A 797 -8.75 0.27 12.59
N ASN A 798 -9.71 0.51 11.71
CA ASN A 798 -10.24 -0.52 10.82
C ASN A 798 -9.32 -0.68 9.60
N LEU A 799 -8.68 -1.85 9.45
CA LEU A 799 -7.95 -2.19 8.22
C LEU A 799 -8.98 -2.59 7.16
N VAL A 800 -9.42 -1.57 6.40
CA VAL A 800 -10.24 -1.79 5.23
C VAL A 800 -9.32 -2.28 4.10
N PHE A 801 -9.19 -3.60 3.92
CA PHE A 801 -8.93 -4.13 2.58
C PHE A 801 -10.13 -3.76 1.71
N ALA A 802 -10.05 -2.57 1.12
CA ALA A 802 -10.92 -2.05 0.07
C ALA A 802 -12.41 -2.48 0.09
N GLN A 803 -13.16 -2.30 1.20
CA GLN A 803 -14.58 -1.82 1.24
C GLN A 803 -15.20 -1.79 2.67
N PRO A 804 -16.30 -1.03 2.88
CA PRO A 804 -16.96 -0.84 4.16
C PRO A 804 -18.24 -1.70 4.33
N TYR A 805 -18.53 -2.06 5.58
CA TYR A 805 -19.63 -2.91 6.03
C TYR A 805 -21.02 -2.32 5.75
N LYS A 806 -21.99 -3.18 5.39
CA LYS A 806 -23.43 -2.95 5.61
C LYS A 806 -23.77 -3.43 7.04
N LEU A 807 -24.38 -2.59 7.87
CA LEU A 807 -25.31 -3.10 8.90
C LEU A 807 -26.61 -3.51 8.22
#